data_AF-A0A1U8LZB7-F1
#
_entry.id   AF-A0A1U8LZB7-F1
#
_cell.length_a   1.000
_cell.length_b   1.000
_cell.length_c   1.000
_cell.angle_alpha   90.00
_cell.angle_beta   90.00
_cell.angle_gamma   90.00
#
_symmetry.space_group_name_H-M   'P 1'
#
loop_
_entity.id
_entity.type
_entity.pdbx_description
1 polymer ?
#
loop_
_entity_poly.entity_id
_entity_poly.type
_entity_poly.pdbx_seq_one_letter_code
_entity_poly.pdbx_strand_id
1 'polypeptide(L)'
;MAMSNFLLFVDITVILMLSISHCHGAVEDDRKVYIAYLGAAPDREDIASSQHSAMLQSLSALSSVENYLIKSYKRSFNGFAAKLTNEEAKKLASFKEVVSVFPSKVYHLQTTRSWDFLGLNQTVKRNATAESNVIVGVLDTGIWPESDSFSDEGFGPPPKKWKGACKGGQNFTCNNKLIGARVYITDSARDKEGHGSHTASTAAGNNVVNASFYGFAEGTARGGVPSARIAAYKVCNGICTSEDILAAFDDAIADGVDLITASLGSFFVFEFYSDAVAIGAFHAAEKGVLVVQSAGNSGLAGFQSVASVAPWILSVATCTMDRHFVNKVVLGNGKTLTGLSINTFSLNRAMVPLVYGMQASSDCDEFSARLCFPNCLNKTLVKNKIILCDDMQGVDKAYNAGALGLITKYGFDDVAYVVPMPAITLSSKDYDSVTSYLNSTKQPKAEILISETITDKSAPIVASFSSKGPNFIVPDILKPDISAPGVDILAAYSPVASPSITTTDTRRVKYNIISGTSMSCPHVAGVAAYVKTFHPHWSPSAIKSALMTTAFPMDAPRNQGAEVAYGSGHINPVKAIDPGLVYDNVKGDNIRFLCSIGYDEGSIKNIAGNNTSCPKNSTKMLPRDFNYPTLTALVPAGKPFTVNFHRTVTNVGIARSTYNATISILSEPEIQVVPQVLSFKALTEQKSYNVIVSGKALGETSMVSATLIWSDGTHNVRSSIVIHTYEGVRGAV
;
A
#
# COMPACT_ATOMS: atom_id res chain seq x y z
N MET A 1 -5.94 -14.19 -95.80
CA MET A 1 -4.92 -13.20 -95.40
C MET A 1 -4.69 -13.39 -93.91
N ALA A 2 -3.82 -14.29 -93.46
CA ALA A 2 -2.37 -14.31 -93.66
C ALA A 2 -1.71 -13.08 -93.04
N MET A 3 -1.51 -13.12 -91.72
CA MET A 3 -0.26 -12.81 -91.01
C MET A 3 -0.56 -12.70 -89.52
N SER A 4 -0.34 -13.78 -88.77
CA SER A 4 0.21 -13.79 -87.39
C SER A 4 0.16 -15.22 -86.84
N ASN A 5 0.90 -16.12 -87.49
CA ASN A 5 0.96 -17.56 -87.17
C ASN A 5 2.42 -18.03 -86.99
N PHE A 6 3.27 -17.23 -86.35
CA PHE A 6 4.67 -17.65 -86.11
C PHE A 6 5.28 -17.20 -84.76
N LEU A 7 4.57 -16.43 -83.93
CA LEU A 7 5.09 -15.95 -82.63
C LEU A 7 4.52 -16.68 -81.40
N LEU A 8 3.50 -17.54 -81.57
CA LEU A 8 2.85 -18.21 -80.43
C LEU A 8 3.43 -19.58 -80.06
N PHE A 9 4.34 -20.14 -80.88
CA PHE A 9 4.87 -21.49 -80.67
C PHE A 9 6.31 -21.55 -80.14
N VAL A 10 7.03 -20.42 -80.11
CA VAL A 10 8.41 -20.36 -79.57
C VAL A 10 8.41 -20.09 -78.06
N ASP A 11 7.41 -19.36 -77.55
CA ASP A 11 7.34 -18.99 -76.12
C ASP A 11 6.89 -20.12 -75.18
N ILE A 12 6.19 -21.14 -75.69
CA ILE A 12 5.69 -22.26 -74.87
C ILE A 12 6.83 -23.23 -74.49
N THR A 13 7.91 -23.28 -75.28
CA THR A 13 9.07 -24.14 -75.02
C THR A 13 10.10 -23.55 -74.04
N VAL A 14 10.10 -22.22 -73.81
CA VAL A 14 11.01 -21.57 -72.85
C VAL A 14 10.43 -21.56 -71.43
N ILE A 15 9.10 -21.55 -71.29
CA ILE A 15 8.43 -21.52 -69.98
C ILE A 15 8.50 -22.89 -69.27
N LEU A 16 8.63 -24.00 -70.02
CA LEU A 16 8.66 -25.35 -69.44
C LEU A 16 10.06 -25.81 -68.95
N MET A 17 11.13 -25.04 -69.22
CA MET A 17 12.52 -25.43 -68.94
C MET A 17 13.08 -24.94 -67.59
N LEU A 18 12.34 -24.17 -66.78
CA LEU A 18 12.89 -23.62 -65.52
C LEU A 18 12.00 -23.77 -64.28
N SER A 19 10.93 -24.57 -64.34
CA SER A 19 10.10 -24.89 -63.18
C SER A 19 10.69 -25.97 -62.25
N ILE A 20 12.03 -26.05 -62.14
CA ILE A 20 12.70 -26.79 -61.06
C ILE A 20 13.71 -25.87 -60.38
N SER A 21 13.47 -25.69 -59.08
CA SER A 21 14.29 -25.04 -58.06
C SER A 21 14.17 -23.52 -57.98
N HIS A 22 13.48 -23.02 -56.96
CA HIS A 22 14.13 -22.60 -55.71
C HIS A 22 13.08 -22.19 -54.66
N CYS A 23 13.08 -22.88 -53.51
CA CYS A 23 12.63 -22.30 -52.26
C CYS A 23 13.33 -20.96 -52.03
N HIS A 24 12.59 -19.89 -51.77
CA HIS A 24 13.07 -18.72 -51.05
C HIS A 24 12.03 -18.34 -50.00
N GLY A 25 12.53 -18.12 -48.79
CA GLY A 25 11.78 -18.10 -47.54
C GLY A 25 10.74 -16.99 -47.45
N ALA A 26 9.75 -17.24 -46.58
CA ALA A 26 8.92 -16.18 -46.03
C ALA A 26 9.86 -15.14 -45.39
N VAL A 27 9.90 -13.96 -45.98
CA VAL A 27 10.55 -12.78 -45.39
C VAL A 27 9.81 -12.52 -44.09
N GLU A 28 10.49 -12.68 -42.95
CA GLU A 28 9.99 -12.23 -41.66
C GLU A 28 9.73 -10.71 -41.77
N ASP A 29 8.47 -10.32 -41.63
CA ASP A 29 8.07 -8.92 -41.62
C ASP A 29 8.61 -8.27 -40.34
N ASP A 30 9.79 -7.64 -40.42
CA ASP A 30 10.50 -7.01 -39.28
C ASP A 30 9.77 -5.77 -38.71
N ARG A 31 8.68 -5.37 -39.37
CA ARG A 31 7.94 -4.14 -39.10
C ARG A 31 7.30 -4.19 -37.72
N LYS A 32 7.56 -3.15 -36.93
CA LYS A 32 6.91 -2.91 -35.64
C LYS A 32 5.89 -1.80 -35.79
N VAL A 33 4.91 -1.74 -34.89
CA VAL A 33 3.97 -0.61 -34.90
C VAL A 33 4.70 0.61 -34.35
N TYR A 34 4.76 1.68 -35.12
CA TYR A 34 5.29 2.98 -34.75
C TYR A 34 4.16 4.02 -34.78
N ILE A 35 4.24 5.00 -33.89
CA ILE A 35 3.32 6.13 -33.79
C ILE A 35 4.06 7.37 -34.29
N ALA A 36 3.51 8.03 -35.31
CA ALA A 36 3.95 9.32 -35.82
C ALA A 36 2.98 10.41 -35.33
N TYR A 37 3.49 11.32 -34.51
CA TYR A 37 2.75 12.45 -33.97
C TYR A 37 3.08 13.70 -34.78
N LEU A 38 2.06 14.37 -35.34
CA LEU A 38 2.18 15.50 -36.27
C LEU A 38 1.70 16.84 -35.66
N GLY A 39 1.37 16.86 -34.36
CA GLY A 39 0.98 18.08 -33.65
C GLY A 39 -0.53 18.30 -33.57
N ALA A 40 -0.97 19.55 -33.55
CA ALA A 40 -2.38 19.92 -33.38
C ALA A 40 -3.28 19.42 -34.52
N ALA A 41 -4.58 19.22 -34.26
CA ALA A 41 -5.51 18.72 -35.25
C ALA A 41 -5.63 19.67 -36.46
N PRO A 42 -5.68 19.18 -37.70
CA PRO A 42 -5.96 20.02 -38.86
C PRO A 42 -7.41 20.50 -38.82
N ASP A 43 -7.70 21.64 -39.45
CA ASP A 43 -9.06 22.23 -39.47
C ASP A 43 -10.14 21.31 -40.08
N ARG A 44 -9.74 20.26 -40.82
CA ARG A 44 -10.65 19.24 -41.37
C ARG A 44 -10.08 17.82 -41.33
N GLU A 45 -10.94 16.86 -40.99
CA GLU A 45 -10.59 15.44 -40.80
C GLU A 45 -10.19 14.69 -42.10
N ASP A 46 -10.72 15.11 -43.24
CA ASP A 46 -10.46 14.55 -44.58
C ASP A 46 -9.05 14.89 -45.08
N ILE A 47 -8.59 16.12 -44.79
CA ILE A 47 -7.21 16.58 -45.06
C ILE A 47 -6.20 15.77 -44.24
N ALA A 48 -6.47 15.57 -42.94
CA ALA A 48 -5.63 14.76 -42.06
C ALA A 48 -5.46 13.31 -42.56
N SER A 49 -6.57 12.69 -42.98
CA SER A 49 -6.58 11.30 -43.45
C SER A 49 -5.80 11.14 -44.76
N SER A 50 -5.93 12.11 -45.67
CA SER A 50 -5.18 12.15 -46.94
C SER A 50 -3.69 12.39 -46.71
N GLN A 51 -3.34 13.29 -45.77
CA GLN A 51 -1.96 13.58 -45.38
C GLN A 51 -1.27 12.35 -44.76
N HIS A 52 -1.93 11.64 -43.84
CA HIS A 52 -1.37 10.42 -43.24
C HIS A 52 -1.10 9.34 -44.29
N SER A 53 -2.01 9.19 -45.24
CA SER A 53 -1.87 8.21 -46.32
C SER A 53 -0.73 8.57 -47.26
N ALA A 54 -0.62 9.84 -47.67
CA ALA A 54 0.45 10.34 -48.52
C ALA A 54 1.84 10.22 -47.85
N MET A 55 1.94 10.51 -46.55
CA MET A 55 3.18 10.38 -45.79
C MET A 55 3.62 8.92 -45.63
N LEU A 56 2.68 7.99 -45.56
CA LEU A 56 2.99 6.55 -45.58
C LEU A 56 3.41 6.07 -46.97
N GLN A 57 2.78 6.55 -48.04
CA GLN A 57 3.16 6.20 -49.42
C GLN A 57 4.58 6.64 -49.77
N SER A 58 5.01 7.80 -49.27
CA SER A 58 6.34 8.36 -49.57
C SER A 58 7.50 7.63 -48.86
N LEU A 59 7.21 6.70 -47.94
CA LEU A 59 8.23 5.84 -47.31
C LEU A 59 8.75 4.72 -48.24
N SER A 60 8.28 4.67 -49.49
CA SER A 60 8.93 4.04 -50.65
C SER A 60 9.07 2.50 -50.66
N ALA A 61 8.40 1.77 -49.77
CA ALA A 61 8.34 0.30 -49.80
C ALA A 61 6.93 -0.29 -49.59
N LEU A 62 5.88 0.53 -49.58
CA LEU A 62 4.52 0.10 -49.24
C LEU A 62 3.59 0.10 -50.47
N SER A 63 3.25 -1.08 -50.98
CA SER A 63 2.36 -1.26 -52.16
C SER A 63 0.87 -1.03 -51.85
N SER A 64 0.50 -0.97 -50.57
CA SER A 64 -0.87 -0.66 -50.11
C SER A 64 -0.79 0.01 -48.73
N VAL A 65 -1.22 1.27 -48.60
CA VAL A 65 -1.23 1.98 -47.31
C VAL A 65 -2.18 1.34 -46.30
N GLU A 66 -3.32 0.82 -46.78
CA GLU A 66 -4.36 0.22 -45.95
C GLU A 66 -3.85 -0.97 -45.14
N ASN A 67 -2.83 -1.67 -45.66
CA ASN A 67 -2.26 -2.85 -44.99
C ASN A 67 -1.32 -2.49 -43.83
N TYR A 68 -0.81 -1.26 -43.78
CA TYR A 68 0.21 -0.85 -42.79
C TYR A 68 -0.28 0.25 -41.86
N LEU A 69 -1.24 1.08 -42.28
CA LEU A 69 -1.87 2.08 -41.42
C LEU A 69 -2.80 1.37 -40.42
N ILE A 70 -2.43 1.40 -39.15
CA ILE A 70 -3.19 0.78 -38.07
C ILE A 70 -4.29 1.73 -37.57
N LYS A 71 -3.95 3.01 -37.41
CA LYS A 71 -4.90 3.99 -36.87
C LYS A 71 -4.54 5.40 -37.29
N SER A 72 -5.55 6.21 -37.62
CA SER A 72 -5.40 7.63 -37.94
C SER A 72 -6.06 8.48 -36.85
N TYR A 73 -5.28 9.36 -36.23
CA TYR A 73 -5.70 10.31 -35.20
C TYR A 73 -5.89 11.68 -35.85
N LYS A 74 -7.14 12.12 -35.96
CA LYS A 74 -7.51 13.32 -36.75
C LYS A 74 -8.45 14.28 -36.04
N ARG A 75 -8.88 13.92 -34.83
CA ARG A 75 -9.98 14.61 -34.11
C ARG A 75 -9.52 15.70 -33.15
N SER A 76 -8.43 15.46 -32.44
CA SER A 76 -7.97 16.34 -31.35
C SER A 76 -6.49 16.67 -31.44
N PHE A 77 -5.77 15.92 -32.25
CA PHE A 77 -4.40 16.13 -32.66
C PHE A 77 -4.19 15.37 -33.98
N ASN A 78 -3.16 15.74 -34.73
CA ASN A 78 -2.78 15.10 -35.97
C ASN A 78 -1.75 14.01 -35.70
N GLY A 79 -1.97 12.81 -36.24
CA GLY A 79 -0.99 11.74 -36.18
C GLY A 79 -1.56 10.39 -36.59
N PHE A 80 -0.71 9.39 -36.68
CA PHE A 80 -1.15 8.04 -37.03
C PHE A 80 -0.22 6.96 -36.47
N ALA A 81 -0.73 5.74 -36.38
CA ALA A 81 0.04 4.55 -36.04
C ALA A 81 0.12 3.64 -37.26
N ALA A 82 1.30 3.13 -37.58
CA ALA A 82 1.52 2.24 -38.72
C ALA A 82 2.61 1.19 -38.46
N LYS A 83 2.56 0.07 -39.18
CA LYS A 83 3.61 -0.95 -39.18
C LYS A 83 4.78 -0.51 -40.06
N LEU A 84 5.89 -0.15 -39.43
CA LEU A 84 7.08 0.39 -40.09
C LEU A 84 8.32 -0.38 -39.69
N THR A 85 9.30 -0.45 -40.59
CA THR A 85 10.67 -0.84 -40.23
C THR A 85 11.33 0.28 -39.43
N ASN A 86 12.44 -0.02 -38.75
CA ASN A 86 13.19 1.00 -38.01
C ASN A 86 13.71 2.12 -38.93
N GLU A 87 14.07 1.81 -40.18
CA GLU A 87 14.56 2.79 -41.14
C GLU A 87 13.42 3.68 -41.66
N GLU A 88 12.26 3.11 -41.93
CA GLU A 88 11.07 3.86 -42.32
C GLU A 88 10.59 4.77 -41.18
N ALA A 89 10.63 4.30 -39.93
CA ALA A 89 10.31 5.13 -38.77
C ALA A 89 11.27 6.32 -38.62
N LYS A 90 12.58 6.13 -38.87
CA LYS A 90 13.58 7.21 -38.89
C LYS A 90 13.35 8.18 -40.04
N LYS A 91 13.04 7.67 -41.23
CA LYS A 91 12.74 8.49 -42.41
C LYS A 91 11.48 9.31 -42.17
N LEU A 92 10.43 8.70 -41.60
CA LEU A 92 9.20 9.39 -41.24
C LEU A 92 9.45 10.49 -40.19
N ALA A 93 10.33 10.25 -39.21
CA ALA A 93 10.71 11.26 -38.21
C ALA A 93 11.45 12.47 -38.80
N SER A 94 11.97 12.37 -40.02
CA SER A 94 12.65 13.49 -40.71
C SER A 94 11.69 14.44 -41.43
N PHE A 95 10.40 14.09 -41.54
CA PHE A 95 9.42 14.92 -42.23
C PHE A 95 9.10 16.15 -41.38
N LYS A 96 9.03 17.32 -42.02
CA LYS A 96 8.88 18.61 -41.34
C LYS A 96 7.58 18.70 -40.53
N GLU A 97 6.55 17.99 -40.98
CA GLU A 97 5.22 17.92 -40.39
C GLU A 97 5.15 16.94 -39.20
N VAL A 98 6.16 16.09 -39.01
CA VAL A 98 6.21 15.09 -37.94
C VAL A 98 6.96 15.65 -36.73
N VAL A 99 6.27 15.75 -35.61
CA VAL A 99 6.82 16.20 -34.33
C VAL A 99 7.66 15.10 -33.68
N SER A 100 7.20 13.85 -33.73
CA SER A 100 7.98 12.70 -33.24
C SER A 100 7.49 11.37 -33.81
N VAL A 101 8.39 10.39 -33.89
CA VAL A 101 8.06 8.98 -34.21
C VAL A 101 8.65 8.07 -33.15
N PHE A 102 7.83 7.18 -32.60
CA PHE A 102 8.25 6.27 -31.53
C PHE A 102 7.53 4.92 -31.61
N PRO A 103 8.14 3.81 -31.16
CA PRO A 103 7.51 2.50 -31.23
C PRO A 103 6.32 2.41 -30.27
N SER A 104 5.26 1.74 -30.71
CA SER A 104 4.11 1.36 -29.89
C SER A 104 4.55 0.37 -28.81
N LYS A 105 4.05 0.54 -27.59
CA LYS A 105 4.40 -0.29 -26.44
C LYS A 105 3.15 -1.02 -25.94
N VAL A 106 3.32 -2.28 -25.58
CA VAL A 106 2.30 -3.05 -24.84
C VAL A 106 2.43 -2.70 -23.37
N TYR A 107 1.32 -2.28 -22.76
CA TYR A 107 1.23 -2.02 -21.32
C TYR A 107 0.33 -3.08 -20.68
N HIS A 108 0.69 -3.57 -19.48
CA HIS A 108 -0.07 -4.57 -18.74
C HIS A 108 -0.79 -3.93 -17.54
N LEU A 109 -2.02 -4.39 -17.25
CA LEU A 109 -2.81 -3.97 -16.08
C LEU A 109 -2.73 -5.00 -14.96
N GLN A 110 -2.45 -4.53 -13.76
CA GLN A 110 -2.10 -5.35 -12.61
C GLN A 110 -2.56 -4.57 -11.36
N THR A 111 -3.47 -5.06 -10.46
CA THR A 111 -3.95 -4.43 -9.18
C THR A 111 -3.37 -3.10 -8.86
N THR A 112 -4.17 -2.09 -9.06
CA THR A 112 -3.88 -1.36 -10.28
C THR A 112 -2.52 -0.66 -10.24
N ARG A 113 -1.94 -0.53 -9.03
CA ARG A 113 -0.50 -0.40 -8.83
C ARG A 113 0.17 -1.13 -7.63
N SER A 114 -0.47 -1.26 -6.46
CA SER A 114 0.26 -1.51 -5.19
C SER A 114 1.06 -2.82 -5.10
N TRP A 115 0.48 -3.96 -5.50
CA TRP A 115 1.21 -5.25 -5.45
C TRP A 115 2.33 -5.32 -6.48
N ASP A 116 2.20 -4.63 -7.61
CA ASP A 116 3.25 -4.56 -8.63
C ASP A 116 4.38 -3.64 -8.21
N PHE A 117 4.06 -2.55 -7.52
CA PHE A 117 5.03 -1.71 -6.83
C PHE A 117 5.84 -2.51 -5.79
N LEU A 118 5.21 -3.47 -5.11
CA LEU A 118 5.87 -4.42 -4.20
C LEU A 118 6.64 -5.56 -4.91
N GLY A 119 6.57 -5.67 -6.23
CA GLY A 119 7.17 -6.78 -6.99
C GLY A 119 6.40 -8.10 -6.93
N LEU A 120 5.23 -8.15 -6.28
CA LEU A 120 4.26 -9.26 -6.35
C LEU A 120 3.36 -9.12 -7.57
N ASN A 121 3.97 -9.14 -8.76
CA ASN A 121 3.24 -9.15 -10.01
C ASN A 121 2.53 -10.50 -10.25
N GLN A 122 1.70 -10.58 -11.29
CA GLN A 122 0.93 -11.79 -11.61
C GLN A 122 1.79 -13.00 -11.99
N THR A 123 3.06 -12.80 -12.37
CA THR A 123 3.99 -13.86 -12.78
C THR A 123 4.84 -14.41 -11.65
N VAL A 124 4.69 -13.88 -10.43
CA VAL A 124 5.46 -14.34 -9.28
C VAL A 124 5.18 -15.82 -9.00
N LYS A 125 6.20 -16.55 -8.54
CA LYS A 125 6.07 -17.96 -8.16
C LYS A 125 4.99 -18.10 -7.09
N ARG A 126 3.97 -18.89 -7.36
CA ARG A 126 2.91 -19.24 -6.41
C ARG A 126 2.67 -20.73 -6.41
N ASN A 127 2.31 -21.27 -5.25
CA ASN A 127 1.75 -22.60 -5.13
C ASN A 127 0.28 -22.45 -4.77
N ALA A 128 -0.60 -22.41 -5.77
CA ALA A 128 -2.03 -22.20 -5.57
C ALA A 128 -2.66 -23.23 -4.62
N THR A 129 -2.20 -24.49 -4.66
CA THR A 129 -2.67 -25.54 -3.76
C THR A 129 -2.28 -25.25 -2.31
N ALA A 130 -1.03 -24.85 -2.04
CA ALA A 130 -0.60 -24.47 -0.70
C ALA A 130 -1.30 -23.18 -0.23
N GLU A 131 -1.39 -22.18 -1.11
CA GLU A 131 -2.06 -20.90 -0.85
C GLU A 131 -3.54 -21.10 -0.51
N SER A 132 -4.24 -22.00 -1.21
CA SER A 132 -5.65 -22.33 -0.94
C SER A 132 -5.91 -23.04 0.39
N ASN A 133 -4.85 -23.47 1.08
CA ASN A 133 -4.93 -24.02 2.43
C ASN A 133 -4.59 -23.00 3.52
N VAL A 134 -4.20 -21.77 3.15
CA VAL A 134 -4.00 -20.67 4.10
C VAL A 134 -5.33 -19.97 4.38
N ILE A 135 -5.62 -19.74 5.65
CA ILE A 135 -6.83 -19.08 6.14
C ILE A 135 -6.46 -17.77 6.83
N VAL A 136 -6.89 -16.65 6.24
CA VAL A 136 -6.69 -15.30 6.78
C VAL A 136 -7.91 -14.89 7.60
N GLY A 137 -7.74 -14.72 8.91
CA GLY A 137 -8.74 -14.13 9.79
C GLY A 137 -8.72 -12.61 9.70
N VAL A 138 -9.88 -11.99 9.51
CA VAL A 138 -10.02 -10.53 9.38
C VAL A 138 -10.93 -10.02 10.51
N LEU A 139 -10.36 -9.28 11.47
CA LEU A 139 -11.11 -8.63 12.56
C LEU A 139 -11.38 -7.18 12.17
N ASP A 140 -12.63 -6.84 11.80
CA ASP A 140 -12.97 -5.56 11.18
C ASP A 140 -14.49 -5.23 11.27
N THR A 141 -15.02 -4.35 10.40
CA THR A 141 -16.44 -3.96 10.28
C THR A 141 -17.34 -5.02 9.63
N GLY A 142 -16.80 -6.23 9.41
CA GLY A 142 -17.44 -7.33 8.72
C GLY A 142 -16.93 -7.49 7.29
N ILE A 143 -17.74 -8.11 6.44
CA ILE A 143 -17.43 -8.24 5.01
C ILE A 143 -18.70 -8.15 4.15
N TRP A 144 -18.57 -7.67 2.92
CA TRP A 144 -19.64 -7.69 1.91
C TRP A 144 -19.50 -8.93 1.03
N PRO A 145 -20.21 -10.04 1.33
CA PRO A 145 -19.91 -11.36 0.74
C PRO A 145 -20.13 -11.42 -0.78
N GLU A 146 -21.02 -10.61 -1.35
CA GLU A 146 -21.33 -10.59 -2.79
C GLU A 146 -20.33 -9.79 -3.63
N SER A 147 -19.26 -9.27 -3.03
CA SER A 147 -18.20 -8.63 -3.82
C SER A 147 -17.54 -9.64 -4.75
N ASP A 148 -17.26 -9.22 -5.99
CA ASP A 148 -16.55 -10.01 -7.00
C ASP A 148 -15.17 -10.49 -6.47
N SER A 149 -14.57 -9.74 -5.54
CA SER A 149 -13.30 -10.09 -4.88
C SER A 149 -13.42 -11.28 -3.92
N PHE A 150 -14.63 -11.70 -3.56
CA PHE A 150 -14.90 -12.85 -2.69
C PHE A 150 -15.67 -13.97 -3.38
N SER A 151 -15.76 -13.93 -4.72
CA SER A 151 -16.23 -15.05 -5.51
C SER A 151 -15.38 -16.30 -5.25
N ASP A 152 -16.04 -17.45 -5.15
CA ASP A 152 -15.42 -18.75 -4.94
C ASP A 152 -15.32 -19.59 -6.21
N GLU A 153 -15.49 -18.95 -7.37
CA GLU A 153 -15.22 -19.60 -8.66
C GLU A 153 -13.78 -20.15 -8.70
N GLY A 154 -13.67 -21.45 -8.99
CA GLY A 154 -12.39 -22.17 -9.01
C GLY A 154 -11.89 -22.65 -7.64
N PHE A 155 -12.63 -22.43 -6.55
CA PHE A 155 -12.25 -22.92 -5.22
C PHE A 155 -12.83 -24.31 -4.93
N GLY A 156 -11.99 -25.22 -4.45
CA GLY A 156 -12.44 -26.47 -3.80
C GLY A 156 -13.01 -26.22 -2.40
N PRO A 157 -13.45 -27.26 -1.67
CA PRO A 157 -14.00 -27.11 -0.32
C PRO A 157 -13.01 -26.48 0.66
N PRO A 158 -13.48 -25.95 1.81
CA PRO A 158 -12.61 -25.40 2.85
C PRO A 158 -11.56 -26.43 3.33
N PRO A 159 -10.37 -25.99 3.76
CA PRO A 159 -9.32 -26.88 4.25
C PRO A 159 -9.80 -27.72 5.44
N LYS A 160 -9.41 -29.00 5.51
CA LYS A 160 -9.85 -29.93 6.59
C LYS A 160 -9.53 -29.47 8.01
N LYS A 161 -8.54 -28.59 8.18
CA LYS A 161 -8.15 -28.02 9.47
C LYS A 161 -9.13 -26.95 9.97
N TRP A 162 -9.95 -26.38 9.09
CA TRP A 162 -10.91 -25.34 9.40
C TRP A 162 -12.03 -25.89 10.30
N LYS A 163 -12.26 -25.22 11.42
CA LYS A 163 -13.29 -25.58 12.41
C LYS A 163 -14.34 -24.50 12.60
N GLY A 164 -14.14 -23.33 11.98
CA GLY A 164 -15.09 -22.25 12.06
C GLY A 164 -16.36 -22.52 11.27
N ALA A 165 -17.31 -21.62 11.46
CA ALA A 165 -18.65 -21.75 10.90
C ALA A 165 -19.07 -20.46 10.19
N CYS A 166 -20.07 -20.59 9.33
CA CYS A 166 -20.78 -19.44 8.81
C CYS A 166 -21.89 -19.02 9.78
N LYS A 167 -21.53 -18.24 10.79
CA LYS A 167 -22.45 -17.61 11.75
C LYS A 167 -22.56 -16.10 11.49
N GLY A 168 -22.74 -15.73 10.22
CA GLY A 168 -22.77 -14.34 9.78
C GLY A 168 -24.07 -13.58 10.09
N GLY A 169 -25.02 -14.20 10.81
CA GLY A 169 -26.30 -13.59 11.16
C GLY A 169 -27.29 -13.52 9.98
N GLN A 170 -28.21 -12.55 10.02
CA GLN A 170 -29.27 -12.45 9.00
C GLN A 170 -28.73 -12.07 7.62
N ASN A 171 -29.34 -12.64 6.57
CA ASN A 171 -29.03 -12.38 5.16
C ASN A 171 -27.53 -12.45 4.84
N PHE A 172 -26.88 -13.50 5.32
CA PHE A 172 -25.45 -13.71 5.18
C PHE A 172 -25.15 -15.17 4.85
N THR A 173 -24.36 -15.40 3.81
CA THR A 173 -23.93 -16.73 3.39
C THR A 173 -22.44 -16.72 3.08
N CYS A 174 -21.78 -17.78 3.51
CA CYS A 174 -20.38 -18.07 3.21
C CYS A 174 -20.30 -18.93 1.96
N ASN A 175 -19.12 -18.99 1.36
CA ASN A 175 -18.83 -19.79 0.17
C ASN A 175 -17.44 -20.44 0.33
N ASN A 176 -16.85 -20.99 -0.74
CA ASN A 176 -15.53 -21.59 -0.61
C ASN A 176 -14.38 -20.57 -0.51
N LYS A 177 -14.59 -19.30 -0.82
CA LYS A 177 -13.59 -18.24 -0.66
C LYS A 177 -13.64 -17.62 0.74
N LEU A 178 -14.81 -17.11 1.11
CA LEU A 178 -15.19 -16.66 2.44
C LEU A 178 -15.77 -17.85 3.20
N ILE A 179 -14.94 -18.59 3.91
CA ILE A 179 -15.30 -19.89 4.52
C ILE A 179 -15.88 -19.74 5.94
N GLY A 180 -15.74 -18.56 6.53
CA GLY A 180 -16.15 -18.27 7.89
C GLY A 180 -16.64 -16.84 8.03
N ALA A 181 -17.69 -16.65 8.84
CA ALA A 181 -18.17 -15.33 9.20
C ALA A 181 -18.78 -15.38 10.60
N ARG A 182 -18.40 -14.46 11.47
CA ARG A 182 -18.96 -14.30 12.82
C ARG A 182 -19.24 -12.84 13.12
N VAL A 183 -20.22 -12.60 13.98
CA VAL A 183 -20.63 -11.28 14.42
C VAL A 183 -20.61 -11.23 15.94
N TYR A 184 -20.03 -10.16 16.48
CA TYR A 184 -19.94 -9.89 17.92
C TYR A 184 -20.68 -8.59 18.23
N ILE A 185 -20.59 -7.63 17.31
CA ILE A 185 -21.30 -6.36 17.36
C ILE A 185 -22.38 -6.34 16.27
N THR A 186 -23.64 -6.09 16.64
CA THR A 186 -24.86 -6.09 15.77
C THR A 186 -25.41 -7.48 15.36
N ASP A 187 -26.40 -7.51 14.47
CA ASP A 187 -27.15 -8.71 14.09
C ASP A 187 -26.55 -9.52 12.91
N SER A 188 -25.54 -8.97 12.22
CA SER A 188 -24.96 -9.60 11.02
C SER A 188 -23.51 -9.17 10.77
N ALA A 189 -22.70 -10.11 10.27
CA ALA A 189 -21.32 -9.92 9.81
C ALA A 189 -21.23 -9.14 8.49
N ARG A 190 -22.36 -8.74 7.91
CA ARG A 190 -22.41 -7.89 6.72
C ARG A 190 -21.81 -6.53 7.00
N ASP A 191 -20.89 -6.13 6.13
CA ASP A 191 -20.22 -4.84 6.17
C ASP A 191 -21.08 -3.73 5.57
N LYS A 192 -21.49 -2.78 6.41
CA LYS A 192 -22.27 -1.59 6.01
C LYS A 192 -21.40 -0.32 5.91
N GLU A 193 -20.14 -0.42 6.30
CA GLU A 193 -19.18 0.70 6.33
C GLU A 193 -18.15 0.62 5.20
N GLY A 194 -17.86 -0.58 4.72
CA GLY A 194 -16.93 -0.85 3.63
C GLY A 194 -15.48 -1.08 4.07
N HIS A 195 -15.09 -0.72 5.30
CA HIS A 195 -13.71 -0.85 5.78
C HIS A 195 -13.25 -2.32 5.79
N GLY A 196 -14.02 -3.23 6.39
CA GLY A 196 -13.67 -4.66 6.44
C GLY A 196 -13.67 -5.35 5.09
N SER A 197 -14.54 -4.96 4.16
CA SER A 197 -14.49 -5.45 2.77
C SER A 197 -13.22 -4.96 2.05
N HIS A 198 -12.79 -3.73 2.33
CA HIS A 198 -11.58 -3.14 1.75
C HIS A 198 -10.32 -3.82 2.27
N THR A 199 -10.22 -4.03 3.58
CA THR A 199 -9.07 -4.69 4.20
C THR A 199 -9.00 -6.17 3.82
N ALA A 200 -10.12 -6.90 3.84
CA ALA A 200 -10.17 -8.32 3.47
C ALA A 200 -9.79 -8.55 1.99
N SER A 201 -10.29 -7.70 1.08
CA SER A 201 -9.95 -7.81 -0.35
C SER A 201 -8.51 -7.37 -0.64
N THR A 202 -7.94 -6.47 0.15
CA THR A 202 -6.51 -6.14 0.08
C THR A 202 -5.66 -7.33 0.51
N ALA A 203 -5.99 -8.03 1.60
CA ALA A 203 -5.19 -9.17 2.07
C ALA A 203 -5.30 -10.38 1.12
N ALA A 204 -6.52 -10.75 0.75
CA ALA A 204 -6.80 -12.01 0.08
C ALA A 204 -7.93 -11.90 -0.96
N GLY A 205 -8.21 -10.75 -1.55
CA GLY A 205 -9.20 -10.64 -2.63
C GLY A 205 -8.82 -11.45 -3.87
N ASN A 206 -9.81 -12.03 -4.54
CA ASN A 206 -9.62 -12.67 -5.85
C ASN A 206 -9.25 -11.63 -6.92
N ASN A 207 -8.75 -12.10 -8.06
CA ASN A 207 -8.48 -11.26 -9.22
C ASN A 207 -9.81 -10.76 -9.82
N VAL A 208 -10.01 -9.45 -9.83
CA VAL A 208 -11.18 -8.80 -10.45
C VAL A 208 -10.70 -7.80 -11.49
N VAL A 209 -10.96 -8.14 -12.75
CA VAL A 209 -10.54 -7.35 -13.91
C VAL A 209 -11.42 -6.08 -14.03
N ASN A 210 -10.85 -4.99 -14.53
CA ASN A 210 -11.53 -3.69 -14.73
C ASN A 210 -12.11 -3.07 -13.46
N ALA A 211 -11.52 -3.36 -12.29
CA ALA A 211 -11.81 -2.65 -11.07
C ALA A 211 -11.30 -1.21 -11.16
N SER A 212 -12.14 -0.25 -10.81
CA SER A 212 -11.80 1.17 -10.78
C SER A 212 -12.73 1.94 -9.84
N PHE A 213 -12.33 3.14 -9.46
CA PHE A 213 -13.21 4.13 -8.85
C PHE A 213 -13.54 5.21 -9.89
N TYR A 214 -14.68 5.08 -10.58
CA TYR A 214 -15.05 5.98 -11.69
C TYR A 214 -13.95 6.11 -12.77
N GLY A 215 -13.28 5.00 -13.12
CA GLY A 215 -12.16 4.99 -14.06
C GLY A 215 -10.81 5.37 -13.45
N PHE A 216 -10.76 5.92 -12.24
CA PHE A 216 -9.50 6.08 -11.52
C PHE A 216 -8.95 4.74 -11.06
N ALA A 217 -7.62 4.64 -11.10
CA ALA A 217 -6.91 3.45 -10.68
C ALA A 217 -7.44 2.21 -11.41
N GLU A 218 -7.77 2.27 -12.70
CA GLU A 218 -8.34 1.15 -13.44
C GLU A 218 -7.33 0.00 -13.66
N GLY A 219 -7.82 -1.24 -13.58
CA GLY A 219 -7.03 -2.46 -13.78
C GLY A 219 -7.57 -3.65 -12.97
N THR A 220 -6.71 -4.62 -12.66
CA THR A 220 -7.13 -5.89 -12.05
C THR A 220 -7.01 -5.89 -10.52
N ALA A 221 -8.03 -5.58 -9.72
CA ALA A 221 -7.98 -5.68 -8.25
C ALA A 221 -7.70 -7.13 -7.76
N ARG A 222 -6.98 -7.33 -6.65
CA ARG A 222 -6.45 -8.62 -6.13
C ARG A 222 -5.81 -8.40 -4.76
N GLY A 223 -5.80 -9.44 -3.93
CA GLY A 223 -5.06 -9.45 -2.68
C GLY A 223 -3.64 -9.99 -2.83
N GLY A 224 -2.90 -10.01 -1.71
CA GLY A 224 -1.55 -10.58 -1.67
C GLY A 224 -1.54 -12.09 -1.92
N VAL A 225 -2.59 -12.78 -1.47
CA VAL A 225 -2.82 -14.23 -1.67
C VAL A 225 -4.24 -14.50 -2.25
N PRO A 226 -4.46 -14.29 -3.56
CA PRO A 226 -5.78 -14.41 -4.17
C PRO A 226 -6.45 -15.78 -3.99
N SER A 227 -5.68 -16.84 -3.79
CA SER A 227 -6.18 -18.21 -3.60
C SER A 227 -6.46 -18.57 -2.14
N ALA A 228 -6.02 -17.75 -1.17
CA ALA A 228 -6.22 -18.03 0.25
C ALA A 228 -7.70 -17.91 0.66
N ARG A 229 -8.06 -18.52 1.79
CA ARG A 229 -9.42 -18.45 2.36
C ARG A 229 -9.53 -17.26 3.30
N ILE A 230 -10.74 -16.72 3.42
CA ILE A 230 -11.06 -15.62 4.34
C ILE A 230 -12.02 -16.12 5.41
N ALA A 231 -11.76 -15.73 6.67
CA ALA A 231 -12.72 -15.81 7.77
C ALA A 231 -12.93 -14.42 8.36
N ALA A 232 -14.15 -13.90 8.27
CA ALA A 232 -14.48 -12.54 8.72
C ALA A 232 -15.05 -12.55 10.15
N TYR A 233 -14.51 -11.71 11.03
CA TYR A 233 -14.95 -11.54 12.40
C TYR A 233 -15.34 -10.08 12.60
N LYS A 234 -16.65 -9.81 12.65
CA LYS A 234 -17.15 -8.45 12.77
C LYS A 234 -17.15 -8.00 14.23
N VAL A 235 -16.21 -7.13 14.56
CA VAL A 235 -16.03 -6.52 15.88
C VAL A 235 -16.20 -5.01 15.87
N CYS A 236 -16.44 -4.42 14.69
CA CYS A 236 -16.65 -2.98 14.54
C CYS A 236 -17.99 -2.64 13.84
N ASN A 237 -18.59 -1.52 14.22
CA ASN A 237 -19.76 -0.90 13.56
C ASN A 237 -19.69 0.65 13.52
N GLY A 238 -18.48 1.19 13.36
CA GLY A 238 -18.11 2.61 13.56
C GLY A 238 -17.34 2.83 14.86
N ILE A 239 -17.52 1.91 15.82
CA ILE A 239 -16.69 1.73 17.00
C ILE A 239 -16.34 0.25 17.12
N CYS A 240 -15.26 -0.07 17.82
CA CYS A 240 -14.87 -1.45 18.13
C CYS A 240 -14.70 -1.57 19.66
N THR A 241 -15.36 -2.53 20.29
CA THR A 241 -15.30 -2.72 21.75
C THR A 241 -14.27 -3.80 22.11
N SER A 242 -13.67 -3.68 23.29
CA SER A 242 -12.62 -4.60 23.74
C SER A 242 -13.12 -6.03 23.94
N GLU A 243 -14.33 -6.19 24.46
CA GLU A 243 -14.99 -7.48 24.69
C GLU A 243 -15.25 -8.23 23.37
N ASP A 244 -15.71 -7.53 22.33
CA ASP A 244 -15.98 -8.12 21.02
C ASP A 244 -14.67 -8.51 20.31
N ILE A 245 -13.63 -7.68 20.44
CA ILE A 245 -12.28 -7.99 19.93
C ILE A 245 -11.73 -9.27 20.56
N LEU A 246 -11.81 -9.41 21.89
CA LEU A 246 -11.32 -10.61 22.59
C LEU A 246 -12.11 -11.85 22.22
N ALA A 247 -13.45 -11.76 22.14
CA ALA A 247 -14.29 -12.86 21.71
C ALA A 247 -13.95 -13.33 20.28
N ALA A 248 -13.66 -12.39 19.38
CA ALA A 248 -13.22 -12.71 18.02
C ALA A 248 -11.83 -13.36 17.97
N PHE A 249 -10.88 -12.93 18.80
CA PHE A 249 -9.58 -13.59 18.88
C PHE A 249 -9.71 -15.04 19.36
N ASP A 250 -10.51 -15.28 20.42
CA ASP A 250 -10.74 -16.61 20.97
C ASP A 250 -11.32 -17.56 19.91
N ASP A 251 -12.41 -17.15 19.25
CA ASP A 251 -13.01 -17.90 18.15
C ASP A 251 -12.05 -18.08 16.97
N ALA A 252 -11.31 -17.04 16.55
CA ALA A 252 -10.43 -17.12 15.39
C ALA A 252 -9.29 -18.13 15.59
N ILE A 253 -8.69 -18.12 16.78
CA ILE A 253 -7.66 -19.09 17.17
C ILE A 253 -8.24 -20.51 17.20
N ALA A 254 -9.43 -20.69 17.81
CA ALA A 254 -10.09 -21.99 17.90
C ALA A 254 -10.55 -22.54 16.55
N ASP A 255 -11.02 -21.66 15.66
CA ASP A 255 -11.49 -21.96 14.31
C ASP A 255 -10.33 -22.41 13.39
N GLY A 256 -9.08 -22.09 13.76
CA GLY A 256 -7.87 -22.57 13.09
C GLY A 256 -7.39 -21.66 11.96
N VAL A 257 -7.53 -20.34 12.10
CA VAL A 257 -6.91 -19.37 11.17
C VAL A 257 -5.38 -19.49 11.21
N ASP A 258 -4.72 -19.21 10.09
CA ASP A 258 -3.26 -19.27 10.01
C ASP A 258 -2.58 -17.97 10.42
N LEU A 259 -3.27 -16.85 10.22
CA LEU A 259 -2.87 -15.51 10.63
C LEU A 259 -4.10 -14.62 10.75
N ILE A 260 -3.96 -13.56 11.54
CA ILE A 260 -5.00 -12.55 11.76
C ILE A 260 -4.48 -11.20 11.28
N THR A 261 -5.31 -10.49 10.52
CA THR A 261 -5.13 -9.06 10.23
C THR A 261 -6.17 -8.27 11.00
N ALA A 262 -5.70 -7.29 11.77
CA ALA A 262 -6.51 -6.42 12.62
C ALA A 262 -6.17 -4.96 12.29
N SER A 263 -7.00 -4.34 11.46
CA SER A 263 -6.86 -2.94 11.05
C SER A 263 -7.59 -2.00 12.02
N LEU A 264 -7.30 -2.20 13.31
CA LEU A 264 -7.92 -1.52 14.44
C LEU A 264 -6.90 -1.32 15.56
N GLY A 265 -7.17 -0.37 16.43
CA GLY A 265 -6.35 -0.06 17.59
C GLY A 265 -6.92 1.11 18.37
N SER A 266 -6.50 1.24 19.62
CA SER A 266 -6.84 2.38 20.46
C SER A 266 -6.08 3.63 19.99
N PHE A 267 -6.66 4.81 20.26
CA PHE A 267 -5.95 6.08 20.12
C PHE A 267 -4.89 6.27 21.21
N PHE A 268 -5.12 5.69 22.40
CA PHE A 268 -4.21 5.71 23.54
C PHE A 268 -3.42 4.41 23.65
N VAL A 269 -2.20 4.50 24.17
CA VAL A 269 -1.36 3.34 24.47
C VAL A 269 -1.68 2.80 25.86
N PHE A 270 -1.91 1.49 25.97
CA PHE A 270 -2.18 0.81 27.24
C PHE A 270 -1.13 -0.26 27.55
N GLU A 271 -1.03 -0.62 28.82
CA GLU A 271 -0.26 -1.77 29.29
C GLU A 271 -0.81 -3.09 28.73
N PHE A 272 0.05 -4.08 28.49
CA PHE A 272 -0.34 -5.28 27.71
C PHE A 272 -1.48 -6.09 28.35
N TYR A 273 -1.62 -6.13 29.68
CA TYR A 273 -2.72 -6.84 30.35
C TYR A 273 -4.06 -6.09 30.33
N SER A 274 -4.07 -4.84 29.86
CA SER A 274 -5.27 -3.99 29.72
C SER A 274 -5.57 -3.65 28.25
N ASP A 275 -4.79 -4.19 27.31
CA ASP A 275 -4.99 -4.01 25.87
C ASP A 275 -5.55 -5.29 25.26
N ALA A 276 -6.80 -5.23 24.78
CA ALA A 276 -7.52 -6.37 24.21
C ALA A 276 -6.78 -7.01 23.01
N VAL A 277 -6.15 -6.21 22.16
CA VAL A 277 -5.42 -6.71 21.00
C VAL A 277 -4.11 -7.36 21.43
N ALA A 278 -3.40 -6.76 22.40
CA ALA A 278 -2.19 -7.35 22.96
C ALA A 278 -2.48 -8.72 23.60
N ILE A 279 -3.54 -8.84 24.40
CA ILE A 279 -3.96 -10.09 25.04
C ILE A 279 -4.34 -11.14 23.99
N GLY A 280 -5.24 -10.81 23.07
CA GLY A 280 -5.67 -11.72 22.01
C GLY A 280 -4.49 -12.19 21.13
N ALA A 281 -3.60 -11.27 20.77
CA ALA A 281 -2.42 -11.57 19.97
C ALA A 281 -1.38 -12.41 20.72
N PHE A 282 -1.27 -12.27 22.04
CA PHE A 282 -0.40 -13.10 22.85
C PHE A 282 -0.83 -14.57 22.74
N HIS A 283 -2.13 -14.84 22.96
CA HIS A 283 -2.68 -16.19 22.85
C HIS A 283 -2.61 -16.73 21.42
N ALA A 284 -2.81 -15.88 20.41
CA ALA A 284 -2.62 -16.25 19.01
C ALA A 284 -1.17 -16.70 18.74
N ALA A 285 -0.19 -15.91 19.20
CA ALA A 285 1.23 -16.23 19.01
C ALA A 285 1.63 -17.55 19.69
N GLU A 286 1.16 -17.81 20.91
CA GLU A 286 1.38 -19.08 21.63
C GLU A 286 0.72 -20.30 20.95
N LYS A 287 -0.23 -20.06 20.04
CA LYS A 287 -0.87 -21.08 19.19
C LYS A 287 -0.33 -21.09 17.75
N GLY A 288 0.72 -20.35 17.46
CA GLY A 288 1.35 -20.33 16.14
C GLY A 288 0.62 -19.48 15.09
N VAL A 289 -0.25 -18.57 15.54
CA VAL A 289 -1.01 -17.63 14.68
C VAL A 289 -0.35 -16.26 14.77
N LEU A 290 0.13 -15.75 13.63
CA LEU A 290 0.68 -14.40 13.54
C LEU A 290 -0.45 -13.37 13.54
N VAL A 291 -0.30 -12.31 14.33
CA VAL A 291 -1.19 -11.15 14.29
C VAL A 291 -0.47 -9.96 13.65
N VAL A 292 -1.08 -9.42 12.62
CA VAL A 292 -0.65 -8.19 11.94
C VAL A 292 -1.62 -7.08 12.32
N GLN A 293 -1.09 -5.97 12.83
CA GLN A 293 -1.90 -4.84 13.29
C GLN A 293 -1.40 -3.52 12.69
N SER A 294 -2.33 -2.64 12.33
CA SER A 294 -2.04 -1.27 11.94
C SER A 294 -1.38 -0.48 13.07
N ALA A 295 -0.37 0.34 12.77
CA ALA A 295 0.32 1.17 13.77
C ALA A 295 -0.55 2.31 14.35
N GLY A 296 -1.54 2.78 13.59
CA GLY A 296 -2.38 3.93 13.93
C GLY A 296 -2.20 5.11 12.96
N ASN A 297 -3.15 6.03 12.97
CA ASN A 297 -3.18 7.20 12.08
C ASN A 297 -2.99 8.54 12.83
N SER A 298 -2.30 8.51 13.97
CA SER A 298 -2.10 9.66 14.87
C SER A 298 -0.71 10.30 14.73
N GLY A 299 -0.03 10.09 13.59
CA GLY A 299 1.35 10.53 13.36
C GLY A 299 1.60 12.04 13.46
N LEU A 300 0.56 12.86 13.30
CA LEU A 300 0.64 14.32 13.50
C LEU A 300 0.70 14.71 14.98
N ALA A 301 0.33 13.82 15.91
CA ALA A 301 0.53 14.03 17.34
C ALA A 301 2.02 13.96 17.75
N GLY A 302 2.89 13.52 16.84
CA GLY A 302 4.34 13.42 17.05
C GLY A 302 4.84 12.00 17.29
N PHE A 303 6.03 11.90 17.87
CA PHE A 303 6.63 10.64 18.31
C PHE A 303 5.79 9.99 19.42
N GLN A 304 5.96 8.68 19.62
CA GLN A 304 5.22 7.87 20.61
C GLN A 304 3.69 7.85 20.41
N SER A 305 3.24 8.04 19.17
CA SER A 305 1.84 7.96 18.75
C SER A 305 1.40 6.56 18.30
N VAL A 306 2.32 5.59 18.27
CA VAL A 306 2.02 4.18 17.95
C VAL A 306 1.34 3.47 19.12
N ALA A 307 0.16 2.90 18.86
CA ALA A 307 -0.58 2.12 19.86
C ALA A 307 -0.35 0.61 19.75
N SER A 308 0.05 0.12 18.57
CA SER A 308 0.42 -1.29 18.37
C SER A 308 1.83 -1.54 18.90
N VAL A 309 1.96 -1.83 20.20
CA VAL A 309 3.25 -1.85 20.90
C VAL A 309 3.70 -3.23 21.42
N ALA A 310 2.85 -4.24 21.40
CA ALA A 310 3.22 -5.57 21.89
C ALA A 310 4.26 -6.26 20.98
N PRO A 311 5.32 -6.90 21.52
CA PRO A 311 6.38 -7.49 20.70
C PRO A 311 5.92 -8.67 19.84
N TRP A 312 4.91 -9.43 20.29
CA TRP A 312 4.36 -10.57 19.54
C TRP A 312 3.41 -10.16 18.40
N ILE A 313 3.09 -8.87 18.27
CA ILE A 313 2.32 -8.31 17.14
C ILE A 313 3.29 -7.81 16.07
N LEU A 314 2.99 -8.04 14.79
CA LEU A 314 3.64 -7.36 13.67
C LEU A 314 2.94 -6.03 13.38
N SER A 315 3.55 -4.92 13.78
CA SER A 315 2.97 -3.58 13.73
C SER A 315 3.36 -2.85 12.45
N VAL A 316 2.38 -2.31 11.73
CA VAL A 316 2.54 -1.87 10.35
C VAL A 316 2.34 -0.37 10.18
N ALA A 317 3.39 0.34 9.80
CA ALA A 317 3.32 1.72 9.31
C ALA A 317 2.77 1.77 7.87
N THR A 318 2.37 2.95 7.44
CA THR A 318 1.91 3.17 6.06
C THR A 318 2.84 4.11 5.32
N CYS A 319 3.00 3.84 4.03
CA CYS A 319 3.76 4.68 3.11
C CYS A 319 3.03 4.83 1.78
N THR A 320 3.46 5.83 1.01
CA THR A 320 3.01 6.08 -0.35
C THR A 320 3.46 4.98 -1.30
N MET A 321 2.74 4.84 -2.41
CA MET A 321 3.24 4.18 -3.61
C MET A 321 3.57 5.23 -4.66
N ASP A 322 4.14 4.81 -5.79
CA ASP A 322 4.49 5.73 -6.87
C ASP A 322 3.27 6.32 -7.59
N ARG A 323 2.10 5.69 -7.55
CA ARG A 323 0.85 6.32 -7.98
C ARG A 323 0.40 7.37 -6.97
N HIS A 324 0.20 8.60 -7.43
CA HIS A 324 -0.30 9.69 -6.59
C HIS A 324 -1.43 10.47 -7.28
N PHE A 325 -2.50 10.78 -6.55
CA PHE A 325 -3.62 11.57 -7.07
C PHE A 325 -3.44 13.05 -6.78
N VAL A 326 -3.51 13.86 -7.83
CA VAL A 326 -3.48 15.32 -7.73
C VAL A 326 -4.74 15.91 -8.34
N ASN A 327 -5.13 17.08 -7.87
CA ASN A 327 -6.19 17.88 -8.43
C ASN A 327 -5.68 19.30 -8.70
N LYS A 328 -6.37 20.04 -9.57
CA LYS A 328 -6.01 21.40 -9.95
C LYS A 328 -7.20 22.33 -9.81
N VAL A 329 -6.92 23.56 -9.38
CA VAL A 329 -7.88 24.66 -9.41
C VAL A 329 -7.32 25.80 -10.24
N VAL A 330 -8.14 26.32 -11.15
CA VAL A 330 -7.83 27.48 -11.98
C VAL A 330 -8.60 28.66 -11.42
N LEU A 331 -7.88 29.71 -11.02
CA LEU A 331 -8.48 30.96 -10.52
C LEU A 331 -8.78 31.90 -11.70
N GLY A 332 -9.74 32.80 -11.52
CA GLY A 332 -10.13 33.76 -12.56
C GLY A 332 -9.05 34.78 -12.95
N ASN A 333 -7.95 34.87 -12.20
CA ASN A 333 -6.74 35.62 -12.59
C ASN A 333 -5.76 34.79 -13.46
N GLY A 334 -6.13 33.58 -13.87
CA GLY A 334 -5.31 32.67 -14.69
C GLY A 334 -4.32 31.81 -13.90
N LYS A 335 -4.17 32.00 -12.58
CA LYS A 335 -3.28 31.17 -11.76
C LYS A 335 -3.88 29.76 -11.62
N THR A 336 -3.08 28.74 -11.92
CA THR A 336 -3.43 27.34 -11.66
C THR A 336 -2.65 26.86 -10.44
N LEU A 337 -3.37 26.31 -9.45
CA LEU A 337 -2.80 25.73 -8.23
C LEU A 337 -3.01 24.22 -8.25
N THR A 338 -2.04 23.48 -7.73
CA THR A 338 -2.12 22.02 -7.60
C THR A 338 -2.36 21.67 -6.14
N GLY A 339 -3.26 20.74 -5.91
CA GLY A 339 -3.69 20.29 -4.60
C GLY A 339 -4.02 18.80 -4.61
N LEU A 340 -4.66 18.33 -3.55
CA LEU A 340 -4.98 16.92 -3.35
C LEU A 340 -6.50 16.71 -3.25
N SER A 341 -6.98 15.67 -3.90
CA SER A 341 -8.34 15.10 -3.80
C SER A 341 -8.50 14.04 -4.88
N ILE A 342 -9.46 13.15 -4.68
CA ILE A 342 -9.98 12.24 -5.70
C ILE A 342 -11.34 12.78 -6.12
N ASN A 343 -11.31 13.78 -7.01
CA ASN A 343 -12.46 14.46 -7.56
C ASN A 343 -12.84 13.86 -8.92
N THR A 344 -14.01 13.25 -8.99
CA THR A 344 -14.59 12.70 -10.23
C THR A 344 -15.53 13.68 -10.94
N PHE A 345 -15.80 14.84 -10.34
CA PHE A 345 -16.80 15.79 -10.82
C PHE A 345 -16.18 16.82 -11.75
N SER A 346 -16.87 17.09 -12.86
CA SER A 346 -16.51 18.18 -13.79
C SER A 346 -17.43 19.38 -13.58
N LEU A 347 -16.86 20.58 -13.61
CA LEU A 347 -17.61 21.82 -13.79
C LEU A 347 -17.77 22.19 -15.28
N ASN A 348 -17.44 21.30 -16.22
CA ASN A 348 -17.53 21.50 -17.67
C ASN A 348 -16.84 22.80 -18.14
N ARG A 349 -15.68 23.16 -17.57
CA ARG A 349 -14.94 24.39 -17.90
C ARG A 349 -15.66 25.69 -17.53
N ALA A 350 -16.64 25.63 -16.62
CA ALA A 350 -17.31 26.80 -16.11
C ALA A 350 -16.54 27.42 -14.94
N MET A 351 -16.08 28.65 -15.12
CA MET A 351 -15.62 29.52 -14.04
C MET A 351 -16.82 30.00 -13.22
N VAL A 352 -16.92 29.52 -11.98
CA VAL A 352 -18.04 29.83 -11.07
C VAL A 352 -17.61 30.75 -9.94
N PRO A 353 -18.54 31.51 -9.32
CA PRO A 353 -18.19 32.40 -8.22
C PRO A 353 -17.51 31.66 -7.06
N LEU A 354 -16.45 32.26 -6.54
CA LEU A 354 -15.72 31.80 -5.35
C LEU A 354 -16.09 32.71 -4.17
N VAL A 355 -16.44 32.15 -3.01
CA VAL A 355 -16.85 32.92 -1.83
C VAL A 355 -16.19 32.37 -0.58
N TYR A 356 -15.74 33.24 0.32
CA TYR A 356 -15.16 32.79 1.58
C TYR A 356 -16.26 32.35 2.57
N GLY A 357 -16.05 31.28 3.35
CA GLY A 357 -16.99 30.78 4.34
C GLY A 357 -17.58 31.86 5.25
N MET A 358 -16.77 32.83 5.71
CA MET A 358 -17.25 33.97 6.50
C MET A 358 -18.30 34.83 5.79
N GLN A 359 -18.23 34.95 4.46
CA GLN A 359 -19.16 35.74 3.64
C GLN A 359 -20.41 34.94 3.26
N ALA A 360 -20.35 33.61 3.42
CA ALA A 360 -21.47 32.70 3.19
C ALA A 360 -22.15 32.26 4.49
N SER A 361 -21.78 32.87 5.62
CA SER A 361 -22.36 32.63 6.94
C SER A 361 -23.42 33.68 7.29
N SER A 362 -24.36 33.31 8.16
CA SER A 362 -25.42 34.21 8.64
C SER A 362 -25.43 34.36 10.17
N ASP A 363 -25.14 33.28 10.90
CA ASP A 363 -25.44 33.20 12.33
C ASP A 363 -24.24 32.74 13.19
N CYS A 364 -23.08 32.51 12.59
CA CYS A 364 -21.87 32.06 13.30
C CYS A 364 -20.86 33.19 13.49
N ASP A 365 -20.05 33.07 14.55
CA ASP A 365 -18.86 33.90 14.75
C ASP A 365 -17.85 33.71 13.61
N GLU A 366 -16.92 34.65 13.47
CA GLU A 366 -15.97 34.67 12.35
C GLU A 366 -15.13 33.38 12.27
N PHE A 367 -14.67 32.87 13.41
CA PHE A 367 -13.83 31.67 13.46
C PHE A 367 -14.60 30.45 12.96
N SER A 368 -15.79 30.22 13.50
CA SER A 368 -16.67 29.12 13.08
C SER A 368 -17.09 29.24 11.62
N ALA A 369 -17.35 30.46 11.15
CA ALA A 369 -17.75 30.72 9.76
C ALA A 369 -16.61 30.47 8.76
N ARG A 370 -15.37 30.83 9.11
CA ARG A 370 -14.16 30.57 8.30
C ARG A 370 -13.86 29.07 8.16
N LEU A 371 -14.09 28.32 9.23
CA LEU A 371 -13.95 26.85 9.23
C LEU A 371 -15.12 26.14 8.57
N CYS A 372 -16.19 26.85 8.21
CA CYS A 372 -17.42 26.29 7.66
C CYS A 372 -18.04 25.23 8.58
N PHE A 373 -18.07 25.52 9.89
CA PHE A 373 -18.62 24.63 10.91
C PHE A 373 -20.08 24.24 10.66
N PRO A 374 -20.55 23.13 11.27
CA PRO A 374 -21.94 22.70 11.16
C PRO A 374 -22.93 23.85 11.34
N ASN A 375 -23.88 23.97 10.42
CA ASN A 375 -24.93 24.99 10.40
C ASN A 375 -24.47 26.45 10.21
N CYS A 376 -23.17 26.70 9.99
CA CYS A 376 -22.68 28.06 9.74
C CYS A 376 -22.90 28.53 8.30
N LEU A 377 -22.97 27.62 7.33
CA LEU A 377 -23.15 27.98 5.92
C LEU A 377 -24.63 28.19 5.58
N ASN A 378 -24.96 29.36 5.04
CA ASN A 378 -26.30 29.67 4.56
C ASN A 378 -26.54 29.05 3.17
N LYS A 379 -27.55 28.17 3.08
CA LYS A 379 -27.90 27.44 1.84
C LYS A 379 -28.12 28.34 0.62
N THR A 380 -28.67 29.53 0.82
CA THR A 380 -28.92 30.50 -0.26
C THR A 380 -27.61 31.15 -0.73
N LEU A 381 -26.69 31.43 0.21
CA LEU A 381 -25.43 32.09 -0.10
C LEU A 381 -24.41 31.16 -0.77
N VAL A 382 -24.47 29.85 -0.51
CA VAL A 382 -23.54 28.86 -1.09
C VAL A 382 -23.98 28.27 -2.42
N LYS A 383 -25.27 28.37 -2.76
CA LYS A 383 -25.84 27.77 -3.97
C LYS A 383 -25.13 28.26 -5.24
N ASN A 384 -24.71 27.33 -6.09
CA ASN A 384 -23.98 27.57 -7.34
C ASN A 384 -22.61 28.27 -7.17
N LYS A 385 -21.96 28.15 -6.00
CA LYS A 385 -20.65 28.76 -5.73
C LYS A 385 -19.65 27.74 -5.19
N ILE A 386 -18.37 28.01 -5.44
CA ILE A 386 -17.27 27.35 -4.74
C ILE A 386 -17.04 28.10 -3.43
N ILE A 387 -16.95 27.36 -2.33
CA ILE A 387 -16.68 27.93 -1.01
C ILE A 387 -15.20 27.73 -0.68
N LEU A 388 -14.57 28.74 -0.08
CA LEU A 388 -13.26 28.62 0.55
C LEU A 388 -13.46 28.40 2.06
N CYS A 389 -12.85 27.36 2.63
CA CYS A 389 -12.90 27.08 4.07
C CYS A 389 -11.49 26.83 4.62
N ASP A 390 -11.22 27.31 5.83
CA ASP A 390 -9.89 27.24 6.44
C ASP A 390 -9.47 25.82 6.86
N ASP A 391 -10.40 24.86 6.83
CA ASP A 391 -10.17 23.48 7.28
C ASP A 391 -10.87 22.43 6.40
N MET A 392 -10.27 21.23 6.33
CA MET A 392 -10.76 20.11 5.53
C MET A 392 -12.08 19.52 6.05
N GLN A 393 -12.41 19.67 7.34
CA GLN A 393 -13.70 19.26 7.90
C GLN A 393 -14.87 20.06 7.32
N GLY A 394 -14.62 21.14 6.56
CA GLY A 394 -15.66 21.84 5.83
C GLY A 394 -16.29 21.04 4.67
N VAL A 395 -15.71 19.91 4.23
CA VAL A 395 -16.19 19.13 3.07
C VAL A 395 -17.62 18.63 3.25
N ASP A 396 -17.90 17.93 4.35
CA ASP A 396 -19.24 17.41 4.61
C ASP A 396 -20.24 18.53 4.87
N LYS A 397 -19.83 19.63 5.54
CA LYS A 397 -20.67 20.77 5.86
C LYS A 397 -21.09 21.55 4.62
N ALA A 398 -20.14 21.85 3.74
CA ALA A 398 -20.39 22.54 2.48
C ALA A 398 -21.24 21.68 1.53
N TYR A 399 -21.00 20.37 1.47
CA TYR A 399 -21.84 19.44 0.72
C TYR A 399 -23.29 19.46 1.22
N ASN A 400 -23.50 19.32 2.54
CA ASN A 400 -24.82 19.33 3.15
C ASN A 400 -25.54 20.69 3.04
N ALA A 401 -24.79 21.79 2.94
CA ALA A 401 -25.32 23.12 2.69
C ALA A 401 -25.72 23.34 1.21
N GLY A 402 -25.32 22.47 0.29
CA GLY A 402 -25.61 22.57 -1.14
C GLY A 402 -24.63 23.46 -1.92
N ALA A 403 -23.38 23.58 -1.45
CA ALA A 403 -22.32 24.23 -2.20
C ALA A 403 -22.05 23.50 -3.54
N LEU A 404 -21.61 24.24 -4.55
CA LEU A 404 -21.25 23.65 -5.86
C LEU A 404 -19.84 23.06 -5.85
N GLY A 405 -18.96 23.61 -5.03
CA GLY A 405 -17.64 23.07 -4.80
C GLY A 405 -16.94 23.69 -3.60
N LEU A 406 -15.72 23.23 -3.33
CA LEU A 406 -15.00 23.60 -2.12
C LEU A 406 -13.47 23.64 -2.33
N ILE A 407 -12.84 24.66 -1.76
CA ILE A 407 -11.38 24.73 -1.60
C ILE A 407 -11.10 24.77 -0.11
N THR A 408 -10.22 23.89 0.37
CA THR A 408 -9.78 23.89 1.77
C THR A 408 -8.26 23.92 1.88
N LYS A 409 -7.77 24.13 3.10
CA LYS A 409 -6.37 23.91 3.46
C LYS A 409 -6.10 22.42 3.71
N TYR A 410 -4.86 21.96 3.49
CA TYR A 410 -4.43 20.59 3.82
C TYR A 410 -4.62 20.30 5.31
N GLY A 411 -5.26 19.16 5.61
CA GLY A 411 -5.07 18.46 6.89
C GLY A 411 -3.84 17.54 6.88
N PHE A 412 -3.51 17.00 5.71
CA PHE A 412 -2.33 16.20 5.40
C PHE A 412 -1.84 16.61 4.00
N ASP A 413 -0.54 16.78 3.79
CA ASP A 413 0.04 17.28 2.54
C ASP A 413 0.44 16.17 1.56
N ASP A 414 0.13 14.92 1.90
CA ASP A 414 0.58 13.71 1.22
C ASP A 414 -0.55 12.70 0.94
N VAL A 415 -1.82 13.07 1.16
CA VAL A 415 -2.99 12.19 1.01
C VAL A 415 -4.11 12.84 0.23
N ALA A 416 -4.65 12.12 -0.76
CA ALA A 416 -5.86 12.49 -1.47
C ALA A 416 -7.07 11.73 -0.90
N TYR A 417 -8.18 12.45 -0.67
CA TYR A 417 -9.44 11.85 -0.23
C TYR A 417 -10.49 11.92 -1.34
N VAL A 418 -11.35 10.90 -1.41
CA VAL A 418 -12.57 10.94 -2.22
C VAL A 418 -13.50 12.02 -1.68
N VAL A 419 -13.91 12.94 -2.56
CA VAL A 419 -14.77 14.08 -2.22
C VAL A 419 -16.17 13.91 -2.81
N PRO A 420 -17.24 14.40 -2.16
CA PRO A 420 -18.64 14.21 -2.59
C PRO A 420 -19.14 15.24 -3.62
N MET A 421 -18.31 16.23 -3.96
CA MET A 421 -18.55 17.29 -4.94
C MET A 421 -17.20 17.80 -5.48
N PRO A 422 -17.14 18.67 -6.52
CA PRO A 422 -15.89 19.33 -6.90
C PRO A 422 -15.20 19.96 -5.69
N ALA A 423 -14.10 19.37 -5.25
CA ALA A 423 -13.37 19.86 -4.10
C ALA A 423 -11.87 19.60 -4.23
N ILE A 424 -11.08 20.45 -3.59
CA ILE A 424 -9.62 20.37 -3.58
C ILE A 424 -9.08 20.88 -2.24
N THR A 425 -8.08 20.21 -1.71
CA THR A 425 -7.30 20.70 -0.58
C THR A 425 -5.98 21.26 -1.10
N LEU A 426 -5.49 22.35 -0.50
CA LEU A 426 -4.28 23.07 -0.94
C LEU A 426 -3.25 23.20 0.17
N SER A 427 -1.98 23.29 -0.22
CA SER A 427 -0.88 23.66 0.68
C SER A 427 -1.14 25.02 1.32
N SER A 428 -0.59 25.31 2.50
CA SER A 428 -0.74 26.62 3.15
C SER A 428 -0.38 27.77 2.19
N LYS A 429 0.71 27.63 1.44
CA LYS A 429 1.18 28.63 0.47
C LYS A 429 0.20 28.85 -0.69
N ASP A 430 -0.36 27.77 -1.22
CA ASP A 430 -1.31 27.86 -2.33
C ASP A 430 -2.68 28.32 -1.86
N TYR A 431 -3.11 27.90 -0.67
CA TYR A 431 -4.31 28.40 0.00
C TYR A 431 -4.23 29.92 0.22
N ASP A 432 -3.12 30.42 0.76
CA ASP A 432 -2.90 31.87 0.97
C ASP A 432 -2.91 32.65 -0.35
N SER A 433 -2.50 32.01 -1.46
CA SER A 433 -2.65 32.58 -2.80
C SER A 433 -4.12 32.73 -3.23
N VAL A 434 -4.99 31.79 -2.85
CA VAL A 434 -6.45 31.89 -3.10
C VAL A 434 -7.04 33.02 -2.26
N THR A 435 -6.68 33.11 -0.98
CA THR A 435 -7.12 34.18 -0.08
C THR A 435 -6.69 35.57 -0.58
N SER A 436 -5.45 35.69 -1.07
CA SER A 436 -4.96 36.93 -1.67
C SER A 436 -5.73 37.32 -2.93
N TYR A 437 -6.08 36.33 -3.77
CA TYR A 437 -6.89 36.53 -4.97
C TYR A 437 -8.33 36.95 -4.65
N LEU A 438 -8.96 36.33 -3.64
CA LEU A 438 -10.30 36.72 -3.16
C LEU A 438 -10.35 38.20 -2.79
N ASN A 439 -9.30 38.71 -2.14
CA ASN A 439 -9.22 40.11 -1.70
C ASN A 439 -8.85 41.08 -2.85
N SER A 440 -8.31 40.59 -3.97
CA SER A 440 -7.87 41.44 -5.09
C SER A 440 -8.97 41.78 -6.09
N THR A 441 -10.16 41.16 -6.01
CA THR A 441 -11.26 41.39 -6.96
C THR A 441 -12.63 41.32 -6.28
N LYS A 442 -13.60 42.08 -6.80
CA LYS A 442 -15.01 42.04 -6.34
C LYS A 442 -15.79 40.85 -6.92
N GLN A 443 -15.28 40.19 -7.95
CA GLN A 443 -15.94 39.05 -8.61
C GLN A 443 -14.97 37.87 -8.76
N PRO A 444 -14.47 37.30 -7.64
CA PRO A 444 -13.60 36.15 -7.70
C PRO A 444 -14.33 34.94 -8.27
N LYS A 445 -13.64 34.20 -9.15
CA LYS A 445 -14.13 32.98 -9.78
C LYS A 445 -13.06 31.90 -9.76
N ALA A 446 -13.49 30.65 -9.78
CA ALA A 446 -12.59 29.51 -9.90
C ALA A 446 -13.26 28.35 -10.66
N GLU A 447 -12.42 27.44 -11.13
CA GLU A 447 -12.80 26.15 -11.68
C GLU A 447 -11.95 25.07 -11.01
N ILE A 448 -12.59 24.06 -10.42
CA ILE A 448 -11.92 22.85 -9.92
C ILE A 448 -12.00 21.79 -11.02
N LEU A 449 -10.84 21.24 -11.40
CA LEU A 449 -10.73 20.25 -12.46
C LEU A 449 -11.01 18.83 -11.92
N ILE A 450 -11.16 17.87 -12.83
CA ILE A 450 -11.14 16.45 -12.47
C ILE A 450 -9.72 16.08 -12.03
N SER A 451 -9.59 15.21 -11.03
CA SER A 451 -8.27 14.74 -10.58
C SER A 451 -7.54 13.98 -11.68
N GLU A 452 -6.22 13.98 -11.60
CA GLU A 452 -5.35 13.17 -12.45
C GLU A 452 -4.36 12.38 -11.60
N THR A 453 -3.78 11.35 -12.21
CA THR A 453 -2.78 10.51 -11.56
C THR A 453 -1.40 10.86 -12.09
N ILE A 454 -0.45 11.09 -11.19
CA ILE A 454 0.97 11.27 -11.51
C ILE A 454 1.80 10.12 -10.97
N THR A 455 3.02 9.97 -11.50
CA THR A 455 4.03 9.06 -10.95
C THR A 455 5.00 9.83 -10.06
N ASP A 456 4.98 9.55 -8.77
CA ASP A 456 5.94 10.05 -7.81
C ASP A 456 7.14 9.09 -7.68
N LYS A 457 8.31 9.55 -8.12
CA LYS A 457 9.56 8.79 -8.05
C LYS A 457 10.22 8.82 -6.67
N SER A 458 9.70 9.61 -5.75
CA SER A 458 10.21 9.70 -4.39
C SER A 458 9.65 8.63 -3.46
N ALA A 459 8.57 7.96 -3.87
CA ALA A 459 7.96 6.85 -3.15
C ALA A 459 8.92 5.64 -3.02
N PRO A 460 8.84 4.86 -1.92
CA PRO A 460 7.89 5.02 -0.81
C PRO A 460 8.35 6.07 0.21
N ILE A 461 7.41 6.88 0.70
CA ILE A 461 7.59 7.83 1.82
C ILE A 461 6.53 7.51 2.88
N VAL A 462 6.92 7.47 4.15
CA VAL A 462 6.00 7.27 5.28
C VAL A 462 4.98 8.38 5.30
N ALA A 463 3.70 8.02 5.37
CA ALA A 463 2.65 9.02 5.37
C ALA A 463 2.68 9.85 6.67
N SER A 464 2.38 11.14 6.56
CA SER A 464 2.39 12.12 7.66
C SER A 464 1.54 11.66 8.85
N PHE A 465 0.39 11.07 8.57
CA PHE A 465 -0.55 10.52 9.55
C PHE A 465 -0.12 9.19 10.15
N SER A 466 0.85 8.46 9.57
CA SER A 466 1.28 7.18 10.11
C SER A 466 1.84 7.37 11.53
N SER A 467 1.24 6.70 12.52
CA SER A 467 1.70 6.74 13.91
C SER A 467 3.17 6.31 14.01
N LYS A 468 3.93 7.02 14.85
CA LYS A 468 5.38 6.87 15.01
C LYS A 468 5.71 6.33 16.40
N GLY A 469 6.76 5.55 16.49
CA GLY A 469 7.40 5.22 17.76
C GLY A 469 8.19 6.37 18.36
N PRO A 470 9.11 6.11 19.30
CA PRO A 470 9.40 4.80 19.89
C PRO A 470 8.24 4.17 20.65
N ASN A 471 8.39 2.91 21.03
CA ASN A 471 7.41 2.19 21.86
C ASN A 471 7.35 2.81 23.27
N PHE A 472 6.19 3.37 23.63
CA PHE A 472 6.03 4.06 24.91
C PHE A 472 6.02 3.11 26.14
N ILE A 473 5.60 1.85 25.96
CA ILE A 473 5.51 0.86 27.06
C ILE A 473 6.85 0.17 27.28
N VAL A 474 7.52 -0.27 26.20
CA VAL A 474 8.84 -0.91 26.26
C VAL A 474 9.76 -0.25 25.23
N PRO A 475 10.44 0.84 25.60
CA PRO A 475 11.32 1.62 24.71
C PRO A 475 12.40 0.80 24.00
N ASP A 476 12.87 -0.28 24.62
CA ASP A 476 13.87 -1.21 24.07
C ASP A 476 13.35 -2.08 22.89
N ILE A 477 12.07 -1.98 22.51
CA ILE A 477 11.48 -2.69 21.36
C ILE A 477 11.02 -1.68 20.31
N LEU A 478 11.63 -1.71 19.13
CA LEU A 478 11.27 -0.81 18.03
C LEU A 478 9.81 -1.00 17.60
N LYS A 479 9.10 0.12 17.41
CA LYS A 479 7.80 0.17 16.75
C LYS A 479 7.70 1.42 15.85
N PRO A 480 6.98 1.35 14.73
CA PRO A 480 6.39 0.16 14.11
C PRO A 480 7.48 -0.83 13.63
N ASP A 481 7.09 -2.03 13.22
CA ASP A 481 8.04 -3.08 12.80
C ASP A 481 8.44 -2.96 11.33
N ILE A 482 7.50 -2.57 10.47
CA ILE A 482 7.69 -2.51 9.01
C ILE A 482 6.70 -1.51 8.40
N SER A 483 6.97 -1.04 7.18
CA SER A 483 6.04 -0.23 6.38
C SER A 483 5.57 -0.95 5.12
N ALA A 484 4.37 -0.61 4.67
CA ALA A 484 3.79 -1.11 3.41
C ALA A 484 2.87 -0.06 2.77
N PRO A 485 2.48 -0.21 1.49
CA PRO A 485 1.57 0.72 0.83
C PRO A 485 0.24 0.81 1.56
N GLY A 486 -0.18 2.02 1.91
CA GLY A 486 -1.51 2.26 2.50
C GLY A 486 -2.04 3.65 2.23
N VAL A 487 -1.50 4.35 1.24
CA VAL A 487 -2.03 5.62 0.71
C VAL A 487 -2.62 5.33 -0.67
N ASP A 488 -3.83 5.82 -0.92
CA ASP A 488 -4.55 5.73 -2.18
C ASP A 488 -4.77 4.29 -2.68
N ILE A 489 -5.17 3.39 -1.77
CA ILE A 489 -5.38 1.96 -2.07
C ILE A 489 -6.79 1.74 -2.63
N LEU A 490 -6.86 1.19 -3.85
CA LEU A 490 -8.10 0.70 -4.45
C LEU A 490 -8.36 -0.75 -4.02
N ALA A 491 -9.49 -1.01 -3.38
CA ALA A 491 -9.93 -2.37 -3.04
C ALA A 491 -11.47 -2.45 -3.02
N ALA A 492 -12.01 -3.66 -2.80
CA ALA A 492 -13.46 -3.86 -2.76
C ALA A 492 -14.10 -3.05 -1.64
N TYR A 493 -15.34 -2.63 -1.84
CA TYR A 493 -16.03 -1.76 -0.90
C TYR A 493 -17.50 -2.14 -0.79
N SER A 494 -18.13 -1.78 0.33
CA SER A 494 -19.55 -2.05 0.54
C SER A 494 -20.38 -1.17 -0.39
N PRO A 495 -21.26 -1.74 -1.25
CA PRO A 495 -22.08 -0.97 -2.18
C PRO A 495 -23.24 -0.23 -1.48
N VAL A 496 -23.33 -0.29 -0.15
CA VAL A 496 -24.28 0.50 0.64
C VAL A 496 -23.60 1.60 1.46
N ALA A 497 -22.26 1.58 1.54
CA ALA A 497 -21.47 2.59 2.22
C ALA A 497 -21.24 3.83 1.35
N SER A 498 -21.00 4.97 2.00
CA SER A 498 -20.54 6.18 1.31
C SER A 498 -19.09 6.00 0.84
N PRO A 499 -18.74 6.36 -0.41
CA PRO A 499 -17.38 6.28 -0.90
C PRO A 499 -16.47 7.42 -0.38
N SER A 500 -17.04 8.46 0.25
CA SER A 500 -16.29 9.61 0.75
C SER A 500 -16.36 9.70 2.27
N ILE A 501 -15.57 10.61 2.84
CA ILE A 501 -15.64 10.95 4.27
C ILE A 501 -17.00 11.55 4.68
N THR A 502 -17.85 11.89 3.70
CA THR A 502 -19.18 12.44 3.91
C THR A 502 -20.22 11.32 3.93
N THR A 503 -20.77 11.02 5.10
CA THR A 503 -21.74 9.91 5.29
C THR A 503 -23.04 10.09 4.50
N THR A 504 -23.38 11.33 4.14
CA THR A 504 -24.56 11.69 3.34
C THR A 504 -24.33 11.63 1.82
N ASP A 505 -23.10 11.36 1.36
CA ASP A 505 -22.84 11.12 -0.07
C ASP A 505 -23.64 9.90 -0.53
N THR A 506 -24.43 10.09 -1.58
CA THR A 506 -25.39 9.12 -2.08
C THR A 506 -24.82 8.19 -3.14
N ARG A 507 -23.60 8.46 -3.63
CA ARG A 507 -22.91 7.57 -4.58
C ARG A 507 -22.65 6.22 -3.92
N ARG A 508 -22.68 5.15 -4.71
CA ARG A 508 -22.38 3.79 -4.27
C ARG A 508 -21.43 3.14 -5.26
N VAL A 509 -20.41 2.45 -4.76
CA VAL A 509 -19.33 1.87 -5.57
C VAL A 509 -19.00 0.47 -5.11
N LYS A 510 -18.53 -0.37 -6.04
CA LYS A 510 -18.00 -1.70 -5.72
C LYS A 510 -16.55 -1.67 -5.25
N TYR A 511 -15.80 -0.65 -5.67
CA TYR A 511 -14.39 -0.45 -5.36
C TYR A 511 -14.18 0.99 -4.94
N ASN A 512 -13.40 1.21 -3.88
CA ASN A 512 -13.13 2.55 -3.36
C ASN A 512 -11.63 2.76 -3.11
N ILE A 513 -11.21 4.02 -3.12
CA ILE A 513 -9.83 4.44 -2.85
C ILE A 513 -9.79 5.08 -1.47
N ILE A 514 -9.09 4.44 -0.53
CA ILE A 514 -8.92 4.95 0.84
C ILE A 514 -7.46 4.83 1.29
N SER A 515 -7.14 5.58 2.34
CA SER A 515 -5.80 5.71 2.90
C SER A 515 -5.84 5.45 4.40
N GLY A 516 -4.81 4.80 4.92
CA GLY A 516 -4.70 4.44 6.34
C GLY A 516 -3.62 3.40 6.60
N THR A 517 -3.11 3.32 7.84
CA THR A 517 -2.38 2.12 8.30
C THR A 517 -3.26 0.87 8.27
N SER A 518 -4.58 1.05 8.29
CA SER A 518 -5.58 0.02 8.00
C SER A 518 -5.44 -0.60 6.62
N MET A 519 -4.88 0.10 5.63
CA MET A 519 -4.69 -0.44 4.28
C MET A 519 -3.30 -1.07 4.11
N SER A 520 -2.29 -0.62 4.85
CA SER A 520 -0.96 -1.25 4.84
C SER A 520 -0.91 -2.55 5.66
N CYS A 521 -1.66 -2.64 6.76
CA CYS A 521 -1.84 -3.84 7.57
C CYS A 521 -2.22 -5.10 6.74
N PRO A 522 -3.29 -5.08 5.91
CA PRO A 522 -3.67 -6.22 5.08
C PRO A 522 -2.67 -6.50 3.94
N HIS A 523 -1.89 -5.50 3.48
CA HIS A 523 -0.78 -5.79 2.57
C HIS A 523 0.26 -6.68 3.26
N VAL A 524 0.70 -6.31 4.47
CA VAL A 524 1.66 -7.11 5.23
C VAL A 524 1.09 -8.48 5.59
N ALA A 525 -0.19 -8.58 5.95
CA ALA A 525 -0.86 -9.86 6.19
C ALA A 525 -0.90 -10.74 4.93
N GLY A 526 -1.16 -10.17 3.75
CA GLY A 526 -1.09 -10.87 2.47
C GLY A 526 0.31 -11.39 2.15
N VAL A 527 1.36 -10.62 2.44
CA VAL A 527 2.75 -11.07 2.27
C VAL A 527 3.13 -12.14 3.30
N ALA A 528 2.69 -12.00 4.55
CA ALA A 528 2.89 -13.02 5.59
C ALA A 528 2.22 -14.35 5.20
N ALA A 529 0.98 -14.30 4.68
CA ALA A 529 0.30 -15.46 4.11
C ALA A 529 1.12 -16.07 2.98
N TYR A 530 1.60 -15.23 2.05
CA TYR A 530 2.42 -15.67 0.92
C TYR A 530 3.69 -16.40 1.40
N VAL A 531 4.44 -15.85 2.37
CA VAL A 531 5.59 -16.53 2.99
C VAL A 531 5.18 -17.87 3.62
N LYS A 532 4.06 -17.91 4.34
CA LYS A 532 3.54 -19.14 4.96
C LYS A 532 3.18 -20.23 3.94
N THR A 533 2.87 -19.88 2.69
CA THR A 533 2.67 -20.88 1.62
C THR A 533 3.94 -21.65 1.23
N PHE A 534 5.11 -21.02 1.41
CA PHE A 534 6.42 -21.64 1.19
C PHE A 534 6.96 -22.30 2.45
N HIS A 535 6.57 -21.76 3.62
CA HIS A 535 7.04 -22.21 4.92
C HIS A 535 5.87 -22.50 5.89
N PRO A 536 5.08 -23.57 5.66
CA PRO A 536 3.85 -23.84 6.42
C PRO A 536 4.06 -24.05 7.92
N HIS A 537 5.29 -24.42 8.32
CA HIS A 537 5.65 -24.76 9.70
C HIS A 537 6.41 -23.65 10.43
N TRP A 538 6.69 -22.52 9.77
CA TRP A 538 7.33 -21.40 10.44
C TRP A 538 6.42 -20.81 11.52
N SER A 539 7.05 -20.47 12.64
CA SER A 539 6.43 -19.75 13.73
C SER A 539 6.03 -18.33 13.31
N PRO A 540 5.16 -17.66 14.09
CA PRO A 540 4.88 -16.23 13.91
C PRO A 540 6.15 -15.36 13.91
N SER A 541 7.09 -15.63 14.82
CA SER A 541 8.36 -14.92 14.93
C SER A 541 9.27 -15.12 13.73
N ALA A 542 9.35 -16.35 13.18
CA ALA A 542 10.15 -16.62 11.98
C ALA A 542 9.60 -15.88 10.74
N ILE A 543 8.27 -15.90 10.54
CA ILE A 543 7.63 -15.13 9.45
C ILE A 543 7.86 -13.64 9.65
N LYS A 544 7.61 -13.12 10.85
CA LYS A 544 7.86 -11.71 11.21
C LYS A 544 9.33 -11.33 10.95
N SER A 545 10.27 -12.16 11.37
CA SER A 545 11.69 -11.95 11.12
C SER A 545 12.00 -11.90 9.64
N ALA A 546 11.50 -12.84 8.84
CA ALA A 546 11.77 -12.87 7.40
C ALA A 546 11.29 -11.60 6.70
N LEU A 547 10.12 -11.08 7.09
CA LEU A 547 9.59 -9.82 6.55
C LEU A 547 10.46 -8.62 6.93
N MET A 548 10.87 -8.53 8.19
CA MET A 548 11.66 -7.42 8.72
C MET A 548 13.10 -7.42 8.17
N THR A 549 13.77 -8.56 8.15
CA THR A 549 15.19 -8.64 7.78
C THR A 549 15.46 -8.51 6.29
N THR A 550 14.42 -8.69 5.46
CA THR A 550 14.50 -8.59 4.00
C THR A 550 13.87 -7.31 3.44
N ALA A 551 13.29 -6.47 4.31
CA ALA A 551 12.67 -5.21 3.93
C ALA A 551 13.67 -4.30 3.16
N PHE A 552 13.17 -3.59 2.15
CA PHE A 552 13.92 -2.56 1.46
C PHE A 552 14.23 -1.41 2.42
N PRO A 553 15.50 -0.98 2.54
CA PRO A 553 15.85 0.21 3.30
C PRO A 553 15.12 1.43 2.76
N MET A 554 14.64 2.30 3.66
CA MET A 554 14.02 3.57 3.31
C MET A 554 14.99 4.74 3.51
N ASP A 555 14.78 5.83 2.77
CA ASP A 555 15.62 7.03 2.83
C ASP A 555 15.30 7.84 4.10
N ALA A 556 16.09 7.67 5.16
CA ALA A 556 15.88 8.33 6.46
C ALA A 556 15.75 9.87 6.36
N PRO A 557 16.61 10.61 5.64
CA PRO A 557 16.44 12.04 5.38
C PRO A 557 15.06 12.46 4.84
N ARG A 558 14.39 11.60 4.07
CA ARG A 558 13.05 11.86 3.53
C ARG A 558 11.92 11.40 4.43
N ASN A 559 12.23 10.65 5.48
CA ASN A 559 11.25 10.04 6.37
C ASN A 559 11.53 10.49 7.80
N GLN A 560 10.88 11.58 8.21
CA GLN A 560 11.05 12.12 9.56
C GLN A 560 10.77 11.05 10.63
N GLY A 561 11.78 10.77 11.46
CA GLY A 561 11.74 9.72 12.47
C GLY A 561 12.38 8.40 12.05
N ALA A 562 12.84 8.26 10.79
CA ALA A 562 13.59 7.09 10.31
C ALA A 562 12.98 5.74 10.77
N GLU A 563 13.73 4.93 11.51
CA GLU A 563 13.28 3.61 12.01
C GLU A 563 12.05 3.68 12.91
N VAL A 564 11.80 4.77 13.64
CA VAL A 564 10.57 4.91 14.44
C VAL A 564 9.37 5.33 13.60
N ALA A 565 9.57 5.64 12.31
CA ALA A 565 8.51 5.91 11.35
C ALA A 565 8.23 4.70 10.44
N TYR A 566 9.26 3.99 9.96
CA TYR A 566 9.11 2.87 9.02
C TYR A 566 9.55 1.49 9.55
N GLY A 567 10.05 1.39 10.78
CA GLY A 567 10.56 0.14 11.35
C GLY A 567 11.81 -0.36 10.61
N SER A 568 11.78 -1.61 10.16
CA SER A 568 12.84 -2.20 9.34
C SER A 568 12.86 -1.65 7.90
N GLY A 569 11.82 -0.95 7.44
CA GLY A 569 11.75 -0.38 6.09
C GLY A 569 10.52 -0.86 5.32
N HIS A 570 10.59 -0.75 3.99
CA HIS A 570 9.48 -1.08 3.11
C HIS A 570 9.44 -2.58 2.79
N ILE A 571 8.28 -3.22 2.96
CA ILE A 571 8.15 -4.67 2.81
C ILE A 571 8.62 -5.19 1.44
N ASN A 572 9.35 -6.31 1.44
CA ASN A 572 9.85 -6.97 0.23
C ASN A 572 9.37 -8.43 0.17
N PRO A 573 8.24 -8.69 -0.51
CA PRO A 573 7.68 -10.04 -0.58
C PRO A 573 8.58 -11.07 -1.26
N VAL A 574 9.33 -10.64 -2.28
CA VAL A 574 10.12 -11.53 -3.14
C VAL A 574 11.32 -12.07 -2.37
N LYS A 575 11.94 -11.26 -1.51
CA LYS A 575 13.07 -11.69 -0.67
C LYS A 575 12.60 -12.41 0.60
N ALA A 576 11.42 -12.09 1.13
CA ALA A 576 10.96 -12.66 2.40
C ALA A 576 10.68 -14.17 2.38
N ILE A 577 10.49 -14.79 1.21
CA ILE A 577 10.33 -16.26 1.11
C ILE A 577 11.66 -17.00 1.26
N ASP A 578 12.80 -16.32 1.20
CA ASP A 578 14.12 -16.92 1.34
C ASP A 578 15.07 -15.93 2.05
N PRO A 579 14.91 -15.72 3.36
CA PRO A 579 15.66 -14.72 4.11
C PRO A 579 17.07 -15.19 4.49
N GLY A 580 17.40 -16.48 4.32
CA GLY A 580 18.66 -17.08 4.81
C GLY A 580 18.65 -17.35 6.31
N LEU A 581 18.52 -16.32 7.14
CA LEU A 581 18.45 -16.45 8.61
C LEU A 581 17.18 -15.79 9.17
N VAL A 582 16.69 -16.33 10.29
CA VAL A 582 15.58 -15.74 11.05
C VAL A 582 15.90 -15.63 12.55
N TYR A 583 15.39 -14.57 13.16
CA TYR A 583 15.31 -14.38 14.61
C TYR A 583 14.03 -15.05 15.09
N ASP A 584 14.13 -16.33 15.44
CA ASP A 584 12.98 -17.10 15.90
C ASP A 584 12.90 -17.09 17.43
N ASN A 585 11.68 -17.03 17.95
CA ASN A 585 11.41 -17.17 19.37
C ASN A 585 11.10 -18.64 19.68
N VAL A 586 11.65 -19.14 20.76
CA VAL A 586 11.30 -20.45 21.30
C VAL A 586 10.14 -20.32 22.28
N LYS A 587 9.39 -21.42 22.47
CA LYS A 587 8.28 -21.46 23.42
C LYS A 587 8.70 -20.92 24.80
N GLY A 588 7.92 -19.99 25.33
CA GLY A 588 8.21 -19.33 26.61
C GLY A 588 9.08 -18.07 26.52
N ASP A 589 9.55 -17.64 25.34
CA ASP A 589 10.21 -16.33 25.17
C ASP A 589 9.27 -15.16 25.49
N ASN A 590 8.02 -15.21 25.04
CA ASN A 590 7.04 -14.16 25.38
C ASN A 590 6.79 -14.08 26.89
N ILE A 591 6.78 -15.23 27.59
CA ILE A 591 6.69 -15.29 29.06
C ILE A 591 7.92 -14.68 29.70
N ARG A 592 9.12 -15.07 29.26
CA ARG A 592 10.38 -14.52 29.76
C ARG A 592 10.43 -13.00 29.57
N PHE A 593 9.93 -12.52 28.43
CA PHE A 593 9.79 -11.09 28.16
C PHE A 593 8.84 -10.41 29.15
N LEU A 594 7.63 -10.93 29.36
CA LEU A 594 6.69 -10.39 30.35
C LEU A 594 7.31 -10.34 31.77
N CYS A 595 8.00 -11.39 32.17
CA CYS A 595 8.75 -11.42 33.44
C CYS A 595 9.85 -10.34 33.48
N SER A 596 10.58 -10.12 32.38
CA SER A 596 11.68 -9.15 32.30
C SER A 596 11.23 -7.70 32.48
N ILE A 597 9.98 -7.39 32.13
CA ILE A 597 9.42 -6.05 32.32
C ILE A 597 8.73 -5.88 33.67
N GLY A 598 8.59 -6.94 34.49
CA GLY A 598 8.08 -6.85 35.87
C GLY A 598 6.70 -7.47 36.12
N TYR A 599 6.21 -8.37 35.26
CA TYR A 599 5.01 -9.17 35.56
C TYR A 599 5.38 -10.25 36.57
N ASP A 600 4.66 -10.31 37.70
CA ASP A 600 4.93 -11.28 38.78
C ASP A 600 4.45 -12.70 38.44
N GLU A 601 4.90 -13.70 39.21
CA GLU A 601 4.53 -15.10 38.98
C GLU A 601 3.02 -15.37 39.04
N GLY A 602 2.27 -14.66 39.88
CA GLY A 602 0.82 -14.79 39.97
C GLY A 602 0.15 -14.30 38.69
N SER A 603 0.55 -13.12 38.21
CA SER A 603 0.11 -12.57 36.92
C SER A 603 0.44 -13.50 35.75
N ILE A 604 1.66 -14.06 35.70
CA ILE A 604 2.07 -15.00 34.65
C ILE A 604 1.28 -16.31 34.70
N LYS A 605 1.02 -16.87 35.89
CA LYS A 605 0.17 -18.07 36.04
C LYS A 605 -1.24 -17.83 35.53
N ASN A 606 -1.79 -16.64 35.76
CA ASN A 606 -3.12 -16.28 35.25
C ASN A 606 -3.12 -16.12 33.72
N ILE A 607 -2.10 -15.49 33.14
CA ILE A 607 -2.00 -15.23 31.68
C ILE A 607 -1.71 -16.52 30.91
N ALA A 608 -0.80 -17.36 31.41
CA ALA A 608 -0.22 -18.47 30.67
C ALA A 608 -0.57 -19.86 31.23
N GLY A 609 -1.41 -19.91 32.26
CA GLY A 609 -1.83 -21.12 32.97
C GLY A 609 -0.95 -21.48 34.17
N ASN A 610 -1.54 -22.19 35.13
CA ASN A 610 -0.97 -22.47 36.47
C ASN A 610 0.38 -23.21 36.47
N ASN A 611 0.75 -23.88 35.38
CA ASN A 611 2.02 -24.60 35.25
C ASN A 611 3.16 -23.73 34.68
N THR A 612 2.91 -22.46 34.41
CA THR A 612 3.88 -21.52 33.85
C THR A 612 4.38 -20.57 34.94
N SER A 613 5.70 -20.47 35.12
CA SER A 613 6.32 -19.54 36.07
C SER A 613 7.44 -18.77 35.39
N CYS A 614 7.81 -17.63 35.97
CA CYS A 614 9.02 -16.93 35.57
C CYS A 614 10.25 -17.82 35.86
N PRO A 615 11.11 -18.12 34.88
CA PRO A 615 12.35 -18.83 35.13
C PRO A 615 13.20 -18.06 36.18
N LYS A 616 13.94 -18.75 37.06
CA LYS A 616 14.71 -18.11 38.14
C LYS A 616 15.69 -17.00 37.70
N ASN A 617 16.05 -16.95 36.41
CA ASN A 617 16.93 -15.94 35.82
C ASN A 617 16.21 -14.96 34.85
N SER A 618 14.89 -15.05 34.65
CA SER A 618 14.19 -14.17 33.70
C SER A 618 14.12 -12.72 34.15
N THR A 619 14.21 -12.46 35.47
CA THR A 619 14.32 -11.10 36.03
C THR A 619 15.68 -10.45 35.77
N LYS A 620 16.68 -11.21 35.28
CA LYS A 620 18.00 -10.69 34.86
C LYS A 620 18.09 -10.42 33.35
N MET A 621 17.11 -10.89 32.58
CA MET A 621 17.03 -10.59 31.15
C MET A 621 16.57 -9.15 30.98
N LEU A 622 17.23 -8.38 30.12
CA LEU A 622 16.76 -7.05 29.77
C LEU A 622 15.71 -7.17 28.64
N PRO A 623 14.71 -6.28 28.57
CA PRO A 623 13.73 -6.31 27.47
C PRO A 623 14.39 -6.26 26.08
N ARG A 624 15.51 -5.52 25.95
CA ARG A 624 16.33 -5.46 24.72
C ARG A 624 16.95 -6.79 24.28
N ASP A 625 17.04 -7.79 25.17
CA ASP A 625 17.57 -9.13 24.87
C ASP A 625 16.49 -10.08 24.33
N PHE A 626 15.23 -9.64 24.22
CA PHE A 626 14.22 -10.37 23.46
C PHE A 626 14.75 -10.62 22.05
N ASN A 627 14.59 -11.85 21.53
CA ASN A 627 15.21 -12.26 20.27
C ASN A 627 14.48 -11.64 19.06
N TYR A 628 14.67 -10.33 18.90
CA TYR A 628 13.92 -9.50 17.97
C TYR A 628 14.79 -9.11 16.76
N PRO A 629 14.21 -8.94 15.56
CA PRO A 629 14.97 -8.62 14.35
C PRO A 629 15.63 -7.23 14.34
N THR A 630 15.34 -6.38 15.33
CA THR A 630 15.96 -5.06 15.52
C THR A 630 16.66 -4.99 16.89
N LEU A 631 17.62 -4.07 17.01
CA LEU A 631 18.40 -3.85 18.21
C LEU A 631 18.14 -2.42 18.69
N THR A 632 17.22 -2.26 19.64
CA THR A 632 16.79 -0.93 20.11
C THR A 632 17.04 -0.79 21.60
N ALA A 633 17.57 0.36 22.00
CA ALA A 633 17.78 0.66 23.40
C ALA A 633 17.49 2.12 23.76
N LEU A 634 16.81 2.29 24.89
CA LEU A 634 16.78 3.55 25.61
C LEU A 634 18.09 3.75 26.37
N VAL A 635 18.67 4.93 26.24
CA VAL A 635 19.85 5.38 26.99
C VAL A 635 19.57 6.71 27.70
N PRO A 636 20.24 7.03 28.81
CA PRO A 636 20.06 8.30 29.50
C PRO A 636 20.51 9.49 28.64
N ALA A 637 19.70 10.53 28.56
CA ALA A 637 20.08 11.79 27.92
C ALA A 637 21.28 12.45 28.64
N GLY A 638 22.13 13.13 27.88
CA GLY A 638 23.27 13.87 28.40
C GLY A 638 24.43 13.03 28.94
N LYS A 639 24.37 11.69 28.88
CA LYS A 639 25.41 10.78 29.37
C LYS A 639 25.98 9.90 28.25
N PRO A 640 27.30 9.63 28.23
CA PRO A 640 27.85 8.56 27.40
C PRO A 640 27.18 7.23 27.74
N PHE A 641 27.12 6.34 26.75
CA PHE A 641 26.43 5.06 26.91
C PHE A 641 27.24 3.92 26.30
N THR A 642 27.07 2.73 26.88
CA THR A 642 27.46 1.45 26.30
C THR A 642 26.31 0.48 26.49
N VAL A 643 25.82 -0.09 25.39
CA VAL A 643 24.72 -1.03 25.38
C VAL A 643 25.19 -2.34 24.75
N ASN A 644 24.81 -3.46 25.34
CA ASN A 644 25.00 -4.79 24.77
C ASN A 644 23.65 -5.38 24.38
N PHE A 645 23.62 -6.08 23.25
CA PHE A 645 22.47 -6.84 22.77
C PHE A 645 22.87 -8.28 22.53
N HIS A 646 22.09 -9.23 23.06
CA HIS A 646 22.25 -10.64 22.73
C HIS A 646 21.22 -11.09 21.68
N ARG A 647 21.65 -11.80 20.64
CA ARG A 647 20.76 -12.34 19.60
C ARG A 647 21.11 -13.77 19.22
N THR A 648 20.09 -14.52 18.83
CA THR A 648 20.24 -15.87 18.26
C THR A 648 19.51 -15.94 16.92
N VAL A 649 20.21 -16.43 15.90
CA VAL A 649 19.67 -16.61 14.55
C VAL A 649 19.64 -18.09 14.20
N THR A 650 18.57 -18.49 13.51
CA THR A 650 18.37 -19.85 12.98
C THR A 650 18.59 -19.84 11.47
N ASN A 651 19.41 -20.76 10.96
CA ASN A 651 19.59 -20.92 9.51
C ASN A 651 18.38 -21.61 8.87
N VAL A 652 17.72 -20.90 7.95
CA VAL A 652 16.59 -21.41 7.15
C VAL A 652 16.90 -21.42 5.65
N GLY A 653 18.09 -20.98 5.25
CA GLY A 653 18.58 -20.98 3.88
C GLY A 653 19.41 -22.22 3.56
N ILE A 654 20.57 -22.04 2.95
CA ILE A 654 21.39 -23.16 2.49
C ILE A 654 22.19 -23.75 3.67
N ALA A 655 22.28 -25.08 3.76
CA ALA A 655 23.16 -25.75 4.72
C ALA A 655 24.64 -25.56 4.35
N ARG A 656 25.55 -25.57 5.32
CA ARG A 656 27.00 -25.29 5.10
C ARG A 656 27.26 -23.88 4.56
N SER A 657 26.51 -22.90 5.08
CA SER A 657 26.67 -21.47 4.77
C SER A 657 27.47 -20.75 5.87
N THR A 658 28.16 -19.68 5.47
CA THR A 658 28.89 -18.80 6.39
C THR A 658 28.48 -17.37 6.13
N TYR A 659 28.06 -16.67 7.18
CA TYR A 659 27.66 -15.29 7.14
C TYR A 659 28.72 -14.41 7.80
N ASN A 660 29.04 -13.29 7.17
CA ASN A 660 29.90 -12.24 7.72
C ASN A 660 29.05 -11.04 8.13
N ALA A 661 29.35 -10.46 9.29
CA ALA A 661 28.71 -9.25 9.78
C ALA A 661 29.32 -8.01 9.13
N THR A 662 28.48 -7.10 8.64
CA THR A 662 28.87 -5.75 8.23
C THR A 662 28.01 -4.71 8.95
N ILE A 663 28.63 -3.60 9.33
CA ILE A 663 27.95 -2.45 9.93
C ILE A 663 27.92 -1.32 8.91
N SER A 664 26.75 -0.73 8.72
CA SER A 664 26.57 0.50 7.95
C SER A 664 26.07 1.60 8.89
N ILE A 665 26.83 2.70 8.96
CA ILE A 665 26.61 3.82 9.86
C ILE A 665 27.09 5.12 9.20
N LEU A 666 26.32 6.20 9.33
CA LEU A 666 26.67 7.51 8.75
C LEU A 666 27.58 8.33 9.68
N SER A 667 27.44 8.17 11.00
CA SER A 667 28.23 8.82 12.06
C SER A 667 28.01 8.08 13.38
N GLU A 668 28.83 8.34 14.43
CA GLU A 668 28.75 7.76 15.81
C GLU A 668 27.37 7.17 16.19
N PRO A 669 27.28 5.95 16.78
CA PRO A 669 28.21 5.33 17.75
C PRO A 669 29.19 4.27 17.19
N GLU A 670 30.16 3.86 18.03
CA GLU A 670 31.03 2.70 17.77
C GLU A 670 30.25 1.39 17.98
N ILE A 671 30.35 0.46 17.02
CA ILE A 671 29.59 -0.80 17.04
C ILE A 671 30.53 -1.98 16.82
N GLN A 672 30.50 -2.93 17.76
CA GLN A 672 31.25 -4.17 17.70
C GLN A 672 30.31 -5.38 17.67
N VAL A 673 30.57 -6.33 16.79
CA VAL A 673 29.82 -7.60 16.68
C VAL A 673 30.73 -8.77 17.03
N VAL A 674 30.29 -9.64 17.94
CA VAL A 674 31.09 -10.78 18.41
C VAL A 674 30.25 -12.07 18.45
N PRO A 675 30.64 -13.13 17.72
CA PRO A 675 31.68 -13.17 16.69
C PRO A 675 31.28 -12.35 15.44
N GLN A 676 32.24 -12.01 14.57
CA GLN A 676 31.96 -11.34 13.28
C GLN A 676 31.57 -12.32 12.16
N VAL A 677 31.68 -13.62 12.41
CA VAL A 677 31.43 -14.70 11.43
C VAL A 677 30.57 -15.78 12.08
N LEU A 678 29.51 -16.20 11.39
CA LEU A 678 28.64 -17.31 11.79
C LEU A 678 28.64 -18.38 10.71
N SER A 679 29.15 -19.57 11.04
CA SER A 679 29.14 -20.73 10.14
C SER A 679 28.12 -21.77 10.61
N PHE A 680 27.23 -22.17 9.70
CA PHE A 680 26.17 -23.15 9.94
C PHE A 680 26.46 -24.41 9.12
N LYS A 681 26.50 -25.57 9.77
CA LYS A 681 26.70 -26.88 9.16
C LYS A 681 25.41 -27.47 8.60
N ALA A 682 24.27 -27.13 9.19
CA ALA A 682 22.97 -27.68 8.82
C ALA A 682 21.86 -26.62 8.78
N LEU A 683 20.75 -26.97 8.13
CA LEU A 683 19.47 -26.28 8.28
C LEU A 683 19.01 -26.36 9.73
N THR A 684 18.31 -25.33 10.20
CA THR A 684 17.79 -25.16 11.57
C THR A 684 18.84 -25.06 12.68
N GLU A 685 20.13 -25.10 12.34
CA GLU A 685 21.19 -24.81 13.31
C GLU A 685 21.09 -23.35 13.78
N GLN A 686 21.25 -23.17 15.09
CA GLN A 686 21.21 -21.86 15.73
C GLN A 686 22.62 -21.39 16.08
N LYS A 687 22.85 -20.10 15.93
CA LYS A 687 24.05 -19.42 16.41
C LYS A 687 23.69 -18.13 17.11
N SER A 688 24.44 -17.81 18.16
CA SER A 688 24.26 -16.59 18.92
C SER A 688 25.43 -15.64 18.72
N TYR A 689 25.17 -14.35 18.84
CA TYR A 689 26.15 -13.29 18.76
C TYR A 689 25.74 -12.12 19.68
N ASN A 690 26.71 -11.27 19.99
CA ASN A 690 26.50 -10.05 20.75
C ASN A 690 26.81 -8.82 19.89
N VAL A 691 26.08 -7.74 20.12
CA VAL A 691 26.36 -6.42 19.54
C VAL A 691 26.57 -5.42 20.67
N ILE A 692 27.74 -4.81 20.71
CA ILE A 692 28.11 -3.79 21.70
C ILE A 692 28.11 -2.44 20.99
N VAL A 693 27.35 -1.48 21.50
CA VAL A 693 27.19 -0.14 20.95
C VAL A 693 27.64 0.88 21.99
N SER A 694 28.66 1.67 21.68
CA SER A 694 29.22 2.69 22.58
C SER A 694 29.21 4.05 21.91
N GLY A 695 28.68 5.07 22.59
CA GLY A 695 28.54 6.41 22.02
C GLY A 695 28.65 7.53 23.05
N LYS A 696 28.80 8.75 22.53
CA LYS A 696 28.77 9.98 23.33
C LYS A 696 27.36 10.27 23.84
N ALA A 697 27.27 11.27 24.71
CA ALA A 697 25.99 11.78 25.19
C ALA A 697 25.06 12.18 24.04
N LEU A 698 23.85 11.64 24.05
CA LEU A 698 22.76 12.04 23.17
C LEU A 698 21.94 13.16 23.84
N GLY A 699 21.39 14.07 23.03
CA GLY A 699 20.47 15.10 23.52
C GLY A 699 19.14 14.52 23.98
N GLU A 700 18.30 15.33 24.62
CA GLU A 700 16.93 14.94 24.94
C GLU A 700 16.12 14.66 23.66
N THR A 701 15.24 13.65 23.71
CA THR A 701 14.37 13.27 22.59
C THR A 701 15.11 13.10 21.26
N SER A 702 16.28 12.48 21.31
CA SER A 702 17.14 12.26 20.14
C SER A 702 17.34 10.78 19.86
N MET A 703 17.79 10.47 18.65
CA MET A 703 17.98 9.12 18.17
C MET A 703 19.17 9.06 17.22
N VAL A 704 19.89 7.95 17.27
CA VAL A 704 20.91 7.57 16.29
C VAL A 704 20.61 6.17 15.77
N SER A 705 20.83 5.99 14.47
CA SER A 705 20.52 4.75 13.77
C SER A 705 21.74 4.20 13.04
N ALA A 706 21.87 2.87 13.07
CA ALA A 706 22.84 2.13 12.28
C ALA A 706 22.19 0.84 11.77
N THR A 707 22.90 0.10 10.92
CA THR A 707 22.42 -1.16 10.36
C THR A 707 23.48 -2.24 10.51
N LEU A 708 23.07 -3.40 11.02
CA LEU A 708 23.82 -4.65 10.95
C LEU A 708 23.30 -5.50 9.78
N ILE A 709 24.20 -6.06 8.99
CA ILE A 709 23.86 -7.01 7.92
C ILE A 709 24.70 -8.27 8.10
N TRP A 710 24.05 -9.43 8.18
CA TRP A 710 24.70 -10.72 7.98
C TRP A 710 24.57 -11.13 6.52
N SER A 711 25.70 -11.35 5.85
CA SER A 711 25.72 -11.75 4.43
C SER A 711 26.55 -13.00 4.18
N ASP A 712 25.99 -13.93 3.40
CA ASP A 712 26.68 -15.09 2.83
C ASP A 712 27.02 -14.89 1.34
N GLY A 713 26.87 -13.65 0.83
CA GLY A 713 27.03 -13.28 -0.58
C GLY A 713 25.75 -13.44 -1.43
N THR A 714 24.74 -14.15 -0.94
CA THR A 714 23.44 -14.35 -1.62
C THR A 714 22.28 -13.69 -0.85
N HIS A 715 22.25 -13.92 0.45
CA HIS A 715 21.30 -13.39 1.41
C HIS A 715 21.90 -12.20 2.14
N ASN A 716 21.05 -11.24 2.49
CA ASN A 716 21.40 -10.11 3.34
C ASN A 716 20.34 -10.03 4.45
N VAL A 717 20.72 -10.43 5.66
CA VAL A 717 19.84 -10.42 6.83
C VAL A 717 20.09 -9.10 7.57
N ARG A 718 19.22 -8.13 7.33
CA ARG A 718 19.38 -6.76 7.80
C ARG A 718 18.66 -6.52 9.13
N SER A 719 19.34 -5.88 10.08
CA SER A 719 18.76 -5.44 11.35
C SER A 719 19.10 -3.99 11.62
N SER A 720 18.09 -3.18 11.91
CA SER A 720 18.29 -1.80 12.36
C SER A 720 18.77 -1.78 13.82
N ILE A 721 19.78 -0.97 14.10
CA ILE A 721 20.26 -0.64 15.44
C ILE A 721 19.79 0.79 15.74
N VAL A 722 19.05 0.98 16.82
CA VAL A 722 18.46 2.28 17.18
C VAL A 722 18.76 2.59 18.64
N ILE A 723 19.49 3.66 18.90
CA ILE A 723 19.74 4.16 20.25
C ILE A 723 19.03 5.50 20.40
N HIS A 724 18.25 5.67 21.47
CA HIS A 724 17.46 6.88 21.64
C HIS A 724 17.27 7.30 23.10
N THR A 725 16.78 8.52 23.30
CA THR A 725 16.54 9.12 24.62
C THR A 725 15.07 9.48 24.88
N TYR A 726 14.14 9.07 24.03
CA TYR A 726 12.69 9.19 24.29
C TYR A 726 12.27 8.31 25.48
N GLU A 727 11.84 8.94 26.57
CA GLU A 727 11.40 8.26 27.79
C GLU A 727 10.08 7.50 27.58
N GLY A 728 9.95 6.32 28.18
CA GLY A 728 8.69 5.57 28.24
C GLY A 728 8.19 5.41 29.68
N VAL A 729 7.04 4.74 29.85
CA VAL A 729 6.47 4.50 31.20
C VAL A 729 7.38 3.61 32.04
N ARG A 730 8.00 2.62 31.40
CA ARG A 730 8.98 1.72 32.03
C ARG A 730 10.37 2.25 31.70
N GLY A 731 10.88 3.15 32.55
CA GLY A 731 12.28 3.56 32.50
C GLY A 731 13.19 2.33 32.61
N ALA A 732 14.30 2.33 31.87
CA ALA A 732 15.31 1.28 31.99
C ALA A 732 15.76 1.19 33.46
N VAL A 733 15.48 0.06 34.10
CA VAL A 733 16.00 -0.29 35.44
C VAL A 733 17.51 -0.53 35.34
#